data_AF-A0A6J1SR96-F1
#
_entry.id   AF-A0A6J1SR96-F1
#
_cell.length_a   1.000
_cell.length_b   1.000
_cell.length_c   1.000
_cell.angle_alpha   90.00
_cell.angle_beta   90.00
_cell.angle_gamma   90.00
#
_symmetry.space_group_name_H-M   'P 1'
#
loop_
_entity.id
_entity.type
_entity.pdbx_description
1 polymer ?
#
loop_
_entity_poly.entity_id
_entity_poly.type
_entity_poly.pdbx_seq_one_letter_code
_entity_poly.pdbx_strand_id
1 'polypeptide(L)'
;MSDPAGPTDDVEGGLLVQPQLQQAQCASSAGARRSTTLLVCRRVAVTAAMVLLVVVLASLSAFFLGWASLVQMLLVAGAVYLCTGRRYRWFYVAAKTAPRDIRAFSRFLRVQWMMHGHAKRNVTVAEIFQEMAAKYPDKVCLKCEESEMTFSQVEEYSNKVASVFMEHGYRKGDVIALFMDNRPEFVCLWLGLAKIGVVVPLINYNLRLNSLLHSITVADTQAVIYCSDFADAIKDIAKQLPSKVALYSWSSTPNNFSHGLGEKNLTALLQNAPTTPPVVPEKPDFNDRLVYIYTSGTTGLPKAAVITNAKYIFITSAIRKLADFRDSDRFYCPLPLYHTAGGCMSVGQSILFGSTLVIRKKFSASAYFSDCQKFECTVAQYIGEMCRYILSTPPKPEDTQHKIRLMFGNGLRPQIWKEFVDRFNIPAVAEFYGATEGNANIVNIDNTVGAIGFVSRILPAVYPISIIKVDPFSGEPIRDKNGLCMPCEPDEPGVFIGKITSNPSRAFLGYVNKKDSEKKVVHDVFSKGDMAFLSGDLLVADEFGYLYFRDRTGDTFRWKGENVSTSEVEAVVSNAAGYRDAVVYGVEVPGNEGRAGMAAILDQEDNLDLAAISEGVRKALPAYARPQFIRALRQVEMTGTFKLKKKDLQTEGFNPSLLKDKVYYFSSKGEYQLLTEAAYQDIIAGKIRF
;
A
#
# COMPACT_ATOMS: atom_id res chain seq x y z
N MET A 1 -79.69 19.72 5.49
CA MET A 1 -80.14 18.74 6.50
C MET A 1 -79.03 18.60 7.52
N SER A 2 -79.29 19.10 8.73
CA SER A 2 -78.67 18.76 10.03
C SER A 2 -77.14 18.71 10.16
N ASP A 3 -76.58 19.84 10.61
CA ASP A 3 -75.63 19.94 11.74
C ASP A 3 -76.32 19.50 13.07
N PRO A 4 -75.68 19.49 14.26
CA PRO A 4 -74.27 19.30 14.64
C PRO A 4 -74.11 18.49 15.97
N ALA A 5 -72.87 18.26 16.44
CA ALA A 5 -72.52 18.34 17.87
C ALA A 5 -70.99 18.34 18.07
N GLY A 6 -70.43 19.49 18.47
CA GLY A 6 -69.14 19.60 19.19
C GLY A 6 -69.29 19.15 20.65
N PRO A 7 -68.43 19.55 21.62
CA PRO A 7 -67.43 20.65 21.64
C PRO A 7 -66.01 20.20 22.11
N THR A 8 -64.93 20.93 21.80
CA THR A 8 -64.18 21.89 22.67
C THR A 8 -64.28 21.71 24.18
N ASP A 9 -63.11 21.83 24.85
CA ASP A 9 -62.83 22.28 26.23
C ASP A 9 -61.57 21.54 26.72
N ASP A 10 -60.66 22.06 27.53
CA ASP A 10 -60.26 23.42 27.87
C ASP A 10 -58.93 23.28 28.62
N VAL A 11 -58.18 24.36 28.67
CA VAL A 11 -56.94 24.49 29.45
C VAL A 11 -57.30 24.95 30.86
N GLU A 12 -57.00 24.15 31.88
CA GLU A 12 -56.38 24.54 33.18
C GLU A 12 -56.71 23.56 34.30
N GLY A 13 -55.67 23.13 35.03
CA GLY A 13 -55.84 22.48 36.32
C GLY A 13 -54.62 21.68 36.78
N GLY A 14 -53.82 22.27 37.66
CA GLY A 14 -53.20 21.51 38.75
C GLY A 14 -51.70 21.24 38.69
N LEU A 15 -50.96 22.18 39.28
CA LEU A 15 -49.69 21.96 39.98
C LEU A 15 -49.74 20.74 40.94
N LEU A 16 -48.53 20.21 41.25
CA LEU A 16 -48.16 19.17 42.24
C LEU A 16 -48.27 17.75 41.66
N VAL A 17 -47.20 17.00 41.38
CA VAL A 17 -46.25 16.40 42.34
C VAL A 17 -44.87 16.20 41.67
N GLN A 18 -43.91 17.08 41.93
CA GLN A 18 -42.47 16.80 41.84
C GLN A 18 -41.86 16.97 43.24
N PRO A 19 -41.77 15.88 44.03
CA PRO A 19 -40.60 15.77 44.91
C PRO A 19 -39.96 14.36 45.00
N GLN A 20 -40.43 13.33 44.30
CA GLN A 20 -39.95 11.95 44.54
C GLN A 20 -38.93 11.38 43.53
N LEU A 21 -38.80 11.93 42.32
CA LEU A 21 -37.86 11.40 41.32
C LEU A 21 -36.45 12.04 41.38
N GLN A 22 -36.32 13.27 41.90
CA GLN A 22 -35.03 13.95 41.99
C GLN A 22 -34.23 13.55 43.25
N GLN A 23 -34.89 13.06 44.31
CA GLN A 23 -34.22 12.47 45.47
C GLN A 23 -33.67 11.06 45.21
N ALA A 24 -34.30 10.27 44.32
CA ALA A 24 -33.83 8.93 43.97
C ALA A 24 -32.55 8.93 43.07
N GLN A 25 -32.40 9.93 42.20
CA GLN A 25 -31.21 10.08 41.35
C GLN A 25 -30.01 10.74 42.06
N CYS A 26 -30.26 11.62 43.05
CA CYS A 26 -29.20 12.14 43.92
C CYS A 26 -28.71 11.10 44.94
N ALA A 27 -29.57 10.23 45.47
CA ALA A 27 -29.17 9.18 46.41
C ALA A 27 -28.34 8.05 45.75
N SER A 28 -28.66 7.67 44.51
CA SER A 28 -27.90 6.63 43.78
C SER A 28 -26.54 7.12 43.28
N SER A 29 -26.41 8.38 42.86
CA SER A 29 -25.12 8.97 42.45
C SER A 29 -24.18 9.26 43.64
N ALA A 30 -24.73 9.60 44.82
CA ALA A 30 -23.97 9.75 46.06
C ALA A 30 -23.49 8.40 46.64
N GLY A 31 -24.32 7.34 46.55
CA GLY A 31 -23.95 5.98 46.96
C GLY A 31 -22.88 5.34 46.06
N ALA A 32 -22.98 5.54 44.73
CA ALA A 32 -21.98 5.09 43.77
C ALA A 32 -20.64 5.83 43.90
N ARG A 33 -20.66 7.15 44.15
CA ARG A 33 -19.44 7.93 44.45
C ARG A 33 -18.80 7.49 45.77
N ARG A 34 -19.57 7.30 46.86
CA ARG A 34 -19.03 6.83 48.15
C ARG A 34 -18.43 5.43 48.07
N SER A 35 -19.06 4.50 47.36
CA SER A 35 -18.53 3.14 47.14
C SER A 35 -17.21 3.14 46.37
N THR A 36 -17.11 3.96 45.31
CA THR A 36 -15.90 4.08 44.49
C THR A 36 -14.75 4.74 45.26
N THR A 37 -15.04 5.79 46.05
CA THR A 37 -14.03 6.46 46.89
C THR A 37 -13.54 5.55 48.02
N LEU A 38 -14.41 4.74 48.64
CA LEU A 38 -13.98 3.76 49.65
C LEU A 38 -13.12 2.64 49.05
N LEU A 39 -13.42 2.18 47.84
CA LEU A 39 -12.62 1.18 47.14
C LEU A 39 -11.24 1.73 46.74
N VAL A 40 -11.18 2.99 46.30
CA VAL A 40 -9.93 3.68 46.00
C VAL A 40 -9.13 3.91 47.28
N CYS A 41 -9.73 4.42 48.35
CA CYS A 41 -9.06 4.60 49.64
C CYS A 41 -8.55 3.27 50.23
N ARG A 42 -9.31 2.18 50.10
CA ARG A 42 -8.88 0.84 50.53
C ARG A 42 -7.72 0.31 49.70
N ARG A 43 -7.72 0.51 48.38
CA ARG A 43 -6.59 0.17 47.50
C ARG A 43 -5.36 1.02 47.82
N VAL A 44 -5.53 2.31 48.03
CA VAL A 44 -4.45 3.23 48.42
C VAL A 44 -3.88 2.83 49.79
N ALA A 45 -4.72 2.51 50.77
CA ALA A 45 -4.29 2.06 52.09
C ALA A 45 -3.56 0.71 52.06
N VAL A 46 -4.04 -0.26 51.28
CA VAL A 46 -3.37 -1.56 51.10
C VAL A 46 -2.02 -1.38 50.39
N THR A 47 -1.97 -0.52 49.36
CA THR A 47 -0.73 -0.24 48.65
C THR A 47 0.28 0.48 49.54
N ALA A 48 -0.17 1.46 50.32
CA ALA A 48 0.65 2.18 51.29
C ALA A 48 1.17 1.24 52.38
N ALA A 49 0.34 0.34 52.90
CA ALA A 49 0.75 -0.66 53.90
C ALA A 49 1.77 -1.65 53.34
N MET A 50 1.61 -2.10 52.09
CA MET A 50 2.61 -2.97 51.44
C MET A 50 3.93 -2.24 51.18
N VAL A 51 3.89 -0.97 50.75
CA VAL A 51 5.10 -0.15 50.58
C VAL A 51 5.80 0.04 51.93
N LEU A 52 5.05 0.33 52.99
CA LEU A 52 5.61 0.50 54.33
C LEU A 52 6.26 -0.79 54.82
N LEU A 53 5.61 -1.94 54.61
CA LEU A 53 6.15 -3.25 54.97
C LEU A 53 7.46 -3.55 54.23
N VAL A 54 7.51 -3.26 52.92
CA VAL A 54 8.73 -3.43 52.12
C VAL A 54 9.85 -2.51 52.62
N VAL A 55 9.55 -1.25 52.96
CA VAL A 55 10.53 -0.30 53.51
C VAL A 55 11.05 -0.76 54.87
N VAL A 56 10.18 -1.24 55.75
CA VAL A 56 10.56 -1.77 57.07
C VAL A 56 11.42 -3.02 56.93
N LEU A 57 11.04 -3.97 56.08
CA LEU A 57 11.83 -5.18 55.83
C LEU A 57 13.18 -4.86 55.19
N ALA A 58 13.26 -3.91 54.25
CA ALA A 58 14.50 -3.46 53.65
C ALA A 58 15.42 -2.77 54.68
N SER A 59 14.84 -1.94 55.56
CA SER A 59 15.57 -1.23 56.61
C SER A 59 16.11 -2.19 57.68
N LEU A 60 15.29 -3.16 58.12
CA LEU A 60 15.72 -4.22 59.04
C LEU A 60 16.81 -5.11 58.42
N SER A 61 16.68 -5.43 57.14
CA SER A 61 17.68 -6.21 56.41
C SER A 61 19.02 -5.47 56.28
N ALA A 62 19.00 -4.16 55.96
CA ALA A 62 20.21 -3.35 55.94
C ALA A 62 20.85 -3.22 57.34
N PHE A 63 20.03 -3.10 58.38
CA PHE A 63 20.49 -2.93 59.76
C PHE A 63 21.13 -4.20 60.33
N PHE A 64 20.52 -5.38 60.12
CA PHE A 64 20.98 -6.64 60.72
C PHE A 64 21.95 -7.44 59.86
N LEU A 65 21.85 -7.36 58.52
CA LEU A 65 22.66 -8.16 57.59
C LEU A 65 23.69 -7.32 56.82
N GLY A 66 23.69 -6.00 57.01
CA GLY A 66 24.54 -5.05 56.31
C GLY A 66 24.06 -4.71 54.90
N TRP A 67 24.56 -3.58 54.37
CA TRP A 67 24.18 -3.03 53.07
C TRP A 67 24.43 -3.99 51.89
N ALA A 68 25.49 -4.80 51.95
CA ALA A 68 25.81 -5.78 50.91
C ALA A 68 24.71 -6.85 50.78
N SER A 69 24.15 -7.32 51.90
CA SER A 69 23.09 -8.34 51.93
C SER A 69 21.75 -7.80 51.45
N LEU A 70 21.44 -6.52 51.72
CA LEU A 70 20.26 -5.86 51.15
C LEU A 70 20.37 -5.76 49.62
N VAL A 71 21.54 -5.37 49.10
CA VAL A 71 21.79 -5.32 47.64
C VAL A 71 21.64 -6.71 47.03
N GLN A 72 22.20 -7.76 47.65
CA GLN A 72 22.04 -9.14 47.19
C GLN A 72 20.59 -9.61 47.22
N MET A 73 19.82 -9.31 48.28
CA MET A 73 18.40 -9.64 48.33
C MET A 73 17.57 -8.88 47.29
N LEU A 74 17.87 -7.61 47.02
CA LEU A 74 17.22 -6.85 45.96
C LEU A 74 17.58 -7.38 44.57
N LEU A 75 18.82 -7.82 44.37
CA LEU A 75 19.25 -8.49 43.14
C LEU A 75 18.55 -9.84 42.95
N VAL A 76 18.44 -10.65 44.00
CA VAL A 76 17.73 -11.95 43.97
C VAL A 76 16.23 -11.73 43.78
N ALA A 77 15.62 -10.79 44.51
CA ALA A 77 14.20 -10.44 44.34
C ALA A 77 13.93 -9.87 42.95
N GLY A 78 14.85 -9.05 42.42
CA GLY A 78 14.82 -8.57 41.04
C GLY A 78 14.94 -9.70 40.03
N ALA A 79 15.90 -10.61 40.21
CA ALA A 79 16.09 -11.78 39.37
C ALA A 79 14.86 -12.71 39.42
N VAL A 80 14.32 -13.00 40.60
CA VAL A 80 13.08 -13.76 40.78
C VAL A 80 11.90 -13.03 40.15
N TYR A 81 11.75 -11.72 40.34
CA TYR A 81 10.67 -10.92 39.71
C TYR A 81 10.75 -10.90 38.18
N LEU A 82 11.98 -10.91 37.63
CA LEU A 82 12.24 -10.99 36.19
C LEU A 82 12.00 -12.40 35.65
N CYS A 83 12.42 -13.43 36.39
CA CYS A 83 12.30 -14.84 36.04
C CYS A 83 10.93 -15.46 36.36
N THR A 84 10.10 -14.81 37.20
CA THR A 84 8.74 -15.26 37.52
C THR A 84 7.69 -14.52 36.67
N GLY A 85 6.80 -15.29 36.04
CA GLY A 85 5.77 -14.78 35.13
C GLY A 85 6.26 -14.56 33.68
N ARG A 86 5.50 -13.80 32.88
CA ARG A 86 5.81 -13.54 31.46
C ARG A 86 6.84 -12.42 31.23
N ARG A 87 7.47 -11.87 32.28
CA ARG A 87 8.32 -10.65 32.21
C ARG A 87 9.68 -10.90 31.57
N TYR A 88 10.32 -12.05 31.83
CA TYR A 88 11.56 -12.44 31.14
C TYR A 88 11.39 -12.43 29.60
N ARG A 89 10.16 -12.69 29.12
CA ARG A 89 9.86 -12.75 27.69
C ARG A 89 10.06 -11.40 27.02
N TRP A 90 9.79 -10.29 27.71
CA TRP A 90 10.07 -8.95 27.18
C TRP A 90 11.59 -8.74 27.01
N PHE A 91 12.40 -9.10 28.00
CA PHE A 91 13.86 -8.98 27.89
C PHE A 91 14.44 -9.86 26.80
N TYR A 92 13.91 -11.08 26.64
CA TYR A 92 14.28 -11.98 25.55
C TYR A 92 13.94 -11.36 24.18
N VAL A 93 12.72 -10.87 24.00
CA VAL A 93 12.29 -10.19 22.76
C VAL A 93 13.17 -8.96 22.50
N ALA A 94 13.36 -8.11 23.50
CA ALA A 94 14.20 -6.92 23.38
C ALA A 94 15.65 -7.26 23.00
N ALA A 95 16.26 -8.28 23.61
CA ALA A 95 17.60 -8.73 23.26
C ALA A 95 17.67 -9.27 21.82
N LYS A 96 16.66 -10.02 21.39
CA LYS A 96 16.58 -10.57 20.01
C LYS A 96 16.34 -9.49 18.97
N THR A 97 15.55 -8.46 19.27
CA THR A 97 15.21 -7.41 18.30
C THR A 97 16.13 -6.19 18.37
N ALA A 98 16.92 -6.02 19.43
CA ALA A 98 17.80 -4.85 19.61
C ALA A 98 18.71 -4.56 18.41
N PRO A 99 19.39 -5.54 17.77
CA PRO A 99 20.25 -5.24 16.62
C PRO A 99 19.47 -4.64 15.44
N ARG A 100 18.29 -5.18 15.14
CA ARG A 100 17.38 -4.67 14.10
C ARG A 100 16.86 -3.28 14.47
N ASP A 101 16.35 -3.12 15.70
CA ASP A 101 15.71 -1.90 16.17
C ASP A 101 16.71 -0.74 16.27
N ILE A 102 17.94 -0.98 16.76
CA ILE A 102 19.02 0.03 16.80
C ILE A 102 19.42 0.45 15.39
N ARG A 103 19.59 -0.52 14.47
CA ARG A 103 19.92 -0.23 13.07
C ARG A 103 18.83 0.63 12.43
N ALA A 104 17.57 0.24 12.59
CA ALA A 104 16.43 0.97 12.07
C ALA A 104 16.32 2.37 12.64
N PHE A 105 16.46 2.51 13.95
CA PHE A 105 16.43 3.80 14.64
C PHE A 105 17.52 4.74 14.12
N SER A 106 18.76 4.25 13.98
CA SER A 106 19.85 5.04 13.42
C SER A 106 19.57 5.50 11.99
N ARG A 107 19.02 4.61 11.15
CA ARG A 107 18.65 4.92 9.75
C ARG A 107 17.49 5.91 9.70
N PHE A 108 16.49 5.76 10.55
CA PHE A 108 15.35 6.66 10.67
C PHE A 108 15.78 8.07 11.10
N LEU A 109 16.67 8.20 12.10
CA LEU A 109 17.22 9.49 12.52
C LEU A 109 17.96 10.20 11.38
N ARG A 110 18.74 9.48 10.58
CA ARG A 110 19.41 10.06 9.40
C ARG A 110 18.41 10.57 8.36
N VAL A 111 17.31 9.85 8.15
CA VAL A 111 16.22 10.32 7.27
C VAL A 111 15.60 11.59 7.85
N GLN A 112 15.27 11.63 9.15
CA GLN A 112 14.70 12.82 9.78
C GLN A 112 15.62 14.04 9.70
N TRP A 113 16.93 13.86 9.89
CA TRP A 113 17.91 14.95 9.72
C TRP A 113 17.90 15.44 8.27
N MET A 114 18.00 14.54 7.29
CA MET A 114 17.96 14.90 5.87
C MET A 114 16.68 15.67 5.52
N MET A 115 15.53 15.20 5.97
CA MET A 115 14.24 15.87 5.78
C MET A 115 14.21 17.26 6.41
N HIS A 116 14.71 17.41 7.64
CA HIS A 116 14.80 18.71 8.31
C HIS A 116 15.70 19.69 7.55
N GLY A 117 16.83 19.20 7.02
CA GLY A 117 17.73 20.01 6.20
C GLY A 117 17.07 20.50 4.91
N HIS A 118 16.38 19.62 4.19
CA HIS A 118 15.65 19.99 2.96
C HIS A 118 14.49 20.95 3.25
N ALA A 119 13.72 20.70 4.31
CA ALA A 119 12.63 21.58 4.74
C ALA A 119 13.15 22.98 5.09
N LYS A 120 14.26 23.08 5.84
CA LYS A 120 14.87 24.37 6.22
C LYS A 120 15.39 25.15 5.02
N ARG A 121 15.93 24.46 4.02
CA ARG A 121 16.40 25.06 2.75
C ARG A 121 15.25 25.34 1.78
N ASN A 122 14.04 24.87 2.09
CA ASN A 122 12.85 24.95 1.24
C ASN A 122 13.10 24.43 -0.18
N VAL A 123 13.80 23.30 -0.32
CA VAL A 123 14.17 22.77 -1.63
C VAL A 123 13.09 21.89 -2.23
N THR A 124 12.97 21.94 -3.54
CA THR A 124 12.09 21.09 -4.33
C THR A 124 12.84 19.88 -4.89
N VAL A 125 12.11 18.90 -5.41
CA VAL A 125 12.70 17.75 -6.11
C VAL A 125 13.49 18.20 -7.34
N ALA A 126 12.99 19.19 -8.07
CA ALA A 126 13.66 19.74 -9.26
C ALA A 126 14.99 20.45 -8.91
N GLU A 127 15.07 21.15 -7.79
CA GLU A 127 16.31 21.78 -7.34
C GLU A 127 17.34 20.76 -6.86
N ILE A 128 16.92 19.72 -6.14
CA ILE A 128 17.83 18.63 -5.78
C ILE A 128 18.38 17.97 -7.04
N PHE A 129 17.57 17.80 -8.08
CA PHE A 129 18.04 17.29 -9.36
C PHE A 129 19.09 18.20 -10.01
N GLN A 130 18.87 19.51 -10.00
CA GLN A 130 19.85 20.49 -10.50
C GLN A 130 21.19 20.37 -9.77
N GLU A 131 21.17 20.19 -8.44
CA GLU A 131 22.38 19.92 -7.65
C GLU A 131 23.07 18.62 -8.08
N MET A 132 22.30 17.55 -8.34
CA MET A 132 22.86 16.28 -8.82
C MET A 132 23.43 16.40 -10.23
N ALA A 133 22.77 17.15 -11.12
CA ALA A 133 23.24 17.35 -12.48
C ALA A 133 24.50 18.20 -12.56
N ALA A 134 24.61 19.24 -11.73
CA ALA A 134 25.85 19.99 -11.58
C ALA A 134 26.99 19.15 -10.98
N LYS A 135 26.66 18.21 -10.07
CA LYS A 135 27.64 17.35 -9.41
C LYS A 135 28.15 16.22 -10.30
N TYR A 136 27.31 15.64 -11.16
CA TYR A 136 27.63 14.46 -11.97
C TYR A 136 27.22 14.62 -13.44
N PRO A 137 27.65 15.68 -14.15
CA PRO A 137 27.11 16.06 -15.46
C PRO A 137 27.22 14.94 -16.51
N ASP A 138 28.38 14.26 -16.56
CA ASP A 138 28.69 13.23 -17.56
C ASP A 138 28.25 11.82 -17.15
N LYS A 139 27.78 11.63 -15.91
CA LYS A 139 27.32 10.32 -15.45
C LYS A 139 26.01 9.97 -16.14
N VAL A 140 25.87 8.73 -16.59
CA VAL A 140 24.58 8.22 -17.10
C VAL A 140 23.53 8.29 -16.00
N CYS A 141 22.46 9.04 -16.24
CA CYS A 141 21.33 9.21 -15.33
C CYS A 141 20.26 8.15 -15.63
N LEU A 142 19.75 8.15 -16.87
CA LEU A 142 18.68 7.28 -17.33
C LEU A 142 19.16 6.46 -18.51
N LYS A 143 18.89 5.15 -18.49
CA LYS A 143 19.15 4.24 -19.61
C LYS A 143 17.87 3.50 -19.94
N CYS A 144 17.51 3.39 -21.21
CA CYS A 144 16.36 2.63 -21.68
C CYS A 144 16.73 1.93 -22.98
N GLU A 145 16.79 0.60 -22.94
CA GLU A 145 17.29 -0.21 -24.06
C GLU A 145 18.72 0.25 -24.46
N GLU A 146 18.92 0.66 -25.70
CA GLU A 146 20.20 1.17 -26.21
C GLU A 146 20.37 2.68 -26.05
N SER A 147 19.32 3.40 -25.63
CA SER A 147 19.37 4.85 -25.40
C SER A 147 19.82 5.17 -23.98
N GLU A 148 20.64 6.21 -23.82
CA GLU A 148 21.06 6.72 -22.52
C GLU A 148 21.07 8.25 -22.50
N MET A 149 20.78 8.81 -21.34
CA MET A 149 20.87 10.24 -21.07
C MET A 149 21.73 10.47 -19.83
N THR A 150 22.72 11.35 -19.96
CA THR A 150 23.50 11.83 -18.81
C THR A 150 22.68 12.77 -17.94
N PHE A 151 23.17 13.09 -16.75
CA PHE A 151 22.50 14.08 -15.91
C PHE A 151 22.40 15.46 -16.60
N SER A 152 23.45 15.90 -17.31
CA SER A 152 23.39 17.17 -18.07
C SER A 152 22.28 17.14 -19.12
N GLN A 153 22.18 16.04 -19.88
CA GLN A 153 21.17 15.91 -20.93
C GLN A 153 19.74 15.89 -20.38
N VAL A 154 19.52 15.23 -19.24
CA VAL A 154 18.21 15.25 -18.56
C VAL A 154 17.89 16.66 -18.04
N GLU A 155 18.87 17.37 -17.49
CA GLU A 155 18.69 18.75 -17.02
C GLU A 155 18.35 19.69 -18.18
N GLU A 156 19.12 19.67 -19.26
CA GLU A 156 18.88 20.47 -20.46
C GLU A 156 17.50 20.19 -21.06
N TYR A 157 17.10 18.92 -21.16
CA TYR A 157 15.77 18.54 -21.65
C TYR A 157 14.67 19.07 -20.73
N SER A 158 14.80 18.88 -19.42
CA SER A 158 13.80 19.36 -18.46
C SER A 158 13.71 20.90 -18.43
N ASN A 159 14.80 21.61 -18.68
CA ASN A 159 14.81 23.08 -18.82
C ASN A 159 14.08 23.55 -20.08
N LYS A 160 14.22 22.83 -21.20
CA LYS A 160 13.44 23.07 -22.42
C LYS A 160 11.94 22.94 -22.15
N VAL A 161 11.54 21.88 -21.45
CA VAL A 161 10.14 21.65 -21.06
C VAL A 161 9.64 22.80 -20.18
N ALA A 162 10.38 23.16 -19.13
CA ALA A 162 10.04 24.27 -18.25
C ALA A 162 9.82 25.58 -19.02
N SER A 163 10.73 25.89 -19.95
CA SER A 163 10.68 27.11 -20.77
C SER A 163 9.45 27.14 -21.67
N VAL A 164 9.18 26.04 -22.39
CA VAL A 164 8.00 25.94 -23.28
C VAL A 164 6.72 26.14 -22.50
N PHE A 165 6.51 25.41 -21.40
CA PHE A 165 5.25 25.51 -20.66
C PHE A 165 5.09 26.85 -19.93
N MET A 166 6.18 27.47 -19.48
CA MET A 166 6.11 28.81 -18.90
C MET A 166 5.72 29.88 -19.94
N GLU A 167 6.29 29.82 -21.14
CA GLU A 167 5.96 30.71 -22.27
C GLU A 167 4.50 30.56 -22.70
N HIS A 168 4.00 29.34 -22.66
CA HIS A 168 2.59 29.01 -22.93
C HIS A 168 1.62 29.44 -21.82
N GLY A 169 2.11 30.07 -20.76
CA GLY A 169 1.28 30.71 -19.74
C GLY A 169 1.02 29.87 -18.49
N TYR A 170 1.54 28.64 -18.40
CA TYR A 170 1.35 27.81 -17.21
C TYR A 170 2.19 28.33 -16.03
N ARG A 171 1.64 28.22 -14.83
CA ARG A 171 2.19 28.74 -13.58
C ARG A 171 2.13 27.70 -12.48
N LYS A 172 2.74 28.03 -11.35
CA LYS A 172 2.70 27.21 -10.14
C LYS A 172 1.25 26.90 -9.75
N GLY A 173 0.97 25.63 -9.47
CA GLY A 173 -0.35 25.15 -9.09
C GLY A 173 -1.24 24.69 -10.26
N ASP A 174 -0.90 25.04 -11.51
CA ASP A 174 -1.56 24.46 -12.68
C ASP A 174 -1.29 22.96 -12.77
N VAL A 175 -2.15 22.25 -13.49
CA VAL A 175 -2.18 20.78 -13.58
C VAL A 175 -2.06 20.35 -15.03
N ILE A 176 -0.98 19.62 -15.35
CA ILE A 176 -0.73 19.12 -16.71
C ILE A 176 -0.54 17.61 -16.66
N ALA A 177 -1.50 16.86 -17.21
CA ALA A 177 -1.48 15.40 -17.21
C ALA A 177 -0.43 14.85 -18.16
N LEU A 178 0.25 13.79 -17.75
CA LEU A 178 1.23 13.06 -18.55
C LEU A 178 0.71 11.65 -18.86
N PHE A 179 0.49 11.36 -20.14
CA PHE A 179 0.00 10.10 -20.68
C PHE A 179 1.03 9.47 -21.62
N MET A 180 2.00 8.78 -21.02
CA MET A 180 3.17 8.24 -21.71
C MET A 180 3.64 6.95 -21.04
N ASP A 181 4.25 6.06 -21.82
CA ASP A 181 4.87 4.84 -21.35
C ASP A 181 6.27 5.06 -20.75
N ASN A 182 6.87 3.97 -20.28
CA ASN A 182 8.16 4.00 -19.61
C ASN A 182 9.29 4.40 -20.57
N ARG A 183 9.79 5.63 -20.46
CA ARG A 183 10.94 6.12 -21.21
C ARG A 183 11.66 7.26 -20.47
N PRO A 184 12.93 7.57 -20.80
CA PRO A 184 13.65 8.66 -20.15
C PRO A 184 12.93 10.01 -20.23
N GLU A 185 12.26 10.29 -21.34
CA GLU A 185 11.55 11.56 -21.57
C GLU A 185 10.33 11.71 -20.67
N PHE A 186 9.72 10.61 -20.22
CA PHE A 186 8.69 10.65 -19.17
C PHE A 186 9.23 11.40 -17.95
N VAL A 187 10.46 11.08 -17.53
CA VAL A 187 11.13 11.70 -16.37
C VAL A 187 11.45 13.17 -16.66
N CYS A 188 11.98 13.46 -17.85
CA CYS A 188 12.35 14.82 -18.23
C CYS A 188 11.14 15.76 -18.31
N LEU A 189 10.01 15.27 -18.82
CA LEU A 189 8.76 16.03 -18.94
C LEU A 189 8.21 16.43 -17.58
N TRP A 190 8.06 15.48 -16.65
CA TRP A 190 7.53 15.84 -15.33
C TRP A 190 8.51 16.69 -14.51
N LEU A 191 9.83 16.46 -14.63
CA LEU A 191 10.84 17.31 -13.99
C LEU A 191 10.78 18.75 -14.50
N GLY A 192 10.61 18.94 -15.81
CA GLY A 192 10.49 20.28 -16.39
C GLY A 192 9.26 21.03 -15.91
N LEU A 193 8.13 20.35 -15.82
CA LEU A 193 6.91 20.91 -15.23
C LEU A 193 7.08 21.21 -13.73
N ALA A 194 7.77 20.34 -12.99
CA ALA A 194 8.05 20.53 -11.57
C ALA A 194 8.92 21.78 -11.30
N LYS A 195 9.84 22.15 -12.20
CA LYS A 195 10.67 23.36 -12.08
C LYS A 195 9.83 24.65 -11.99
N ILE A 196 8.67 24.67 -12.65
CA ILE A 196 7.75 25.82 -12.67
C ILE A 196 6.56 25.64 -11.71
N GLY A 197 6.59 24.61 -10.87
CA GLY A 197 5.56 24.33 -9.86
C GLY A 197 4.25 23.79 -10.42
N VAL A 198 4.26 23.28 -11.65
CA VAL A 198 3.10 22.60 -12.25
C VAL A 198 2.98 21.21 -11.64
N VAL A 199 1.76 20.84 -11.27
CA VAL A 199 1.43 19.52 -10.74
C VAL A 199 1.19 18.56 -11.89
N VAL A 200 1.80 17.37 -11.83
CA VAL A 200 1.73 16.41 -12.94
C VAL A 200 0.94 15.14 -12.56
N PRO A 201 -0.31 14.99 -13.00
CA PRO A 201 -1.00 13.71 -12.95
C PRO A 201 -0.32 12.69 -13.87
N LEU A 202 0.22 11.63 -13.27
CA LEU A 202 0.87 10.54 -14.00
C LEU A 202 -0.18 9.49 -14.38
N ILE A 203 -0.64 9.51 -15.63
CA ILE A 203 -1.77 8.69 -16.07
C ILE A 203 -1.27 7.37 -16.66
N ASN A 204 -1.94 6.27 -16.28
CA ASN A 204 -1.70 4.97 -16.86
C ASN A 204 -2.06 4.96 -18.36
N TYR A 205 -1.04 4.80 -19.22
CA TYR A 205 -1.15 4.82 -20.68
C TYR A 205 -2.03 3.68 -21.29
N ASN A 206 -2.41 2.68 -20.49
CA ASN A 206 -3.30 1.60 -20.92
C ASN A 206 -4.80 1.97 -20.76
N LEU A 207 -5.12 3.06 -20.07
CA LEU A 207 -6.52 3.45 -19.88
C LEU A 207 -7.15 3.91 -21.20
N ARG A 208 -8.44 3.64 -21.35
CA ARG A 208 -9.25 4.00 -22.52
C ARG A 208 -10.58 4.59 -22.10
N LEU A 209 -11.23 5.30 -23.03
CA LEU A 209 -12.60 5.78 -22.92
C LEU A 209 -12.86 6.48 -21.57
N ASN A 210 -13.96 6.14 -20.90
CA ASN A 210 -14.40 6.77 -19.65
C ASN A 210 -13.34 6.72 -18.53
N SER A 211 -12.54 5.65 -18.44
CA SER A 211 -11.50 5.56 -17.40
C SER A 211 -10.37 6.56 -17.64
N LEU A 212 -10.01 6.79 -18.90
CA LEU A 212 -9.03 7.79 -19.29
C LEU A 212 -9.59 9.21 -19.12
N LEU A 213 -10.81 9.46 -19.60
CA LEU A 213 -11.50 10.74 -19.42
C LEU A 213 -11.62 11.11 -17.94
N HIS A 214 -12.04 10.15 -17.09
CA HIS A 214 -12.13 10.35 -15.65
C HIS A 214 -10.78 10.72 -15.05
N SER A 215 -9.71 10.01 -15.43
CA SER A 215 -8.37 10.27 -14.91
C SER A 215 -7.89 11.68 -15.26
N ILE A 216 -8.15 12.15 -16.47
CA ILE A 216 -7.79 13.53 -16.89
C ILE A 216 -8.63 14.57 -16.13
N THR A 217 -9.94 14.35 -16.00
CA THR A 217 -10.88 15.35 -15.49
C THR A 217 -10.89 15.47 -13.96
N VAL A 218 -10.68 14.37 -13.22
CA VAL A 218 -10.73 14.37 -11.73
C VAL A 218 -9.64 15.25 -11.10
N ALA A 219 -8.56 15.52 -11.83
CA ALA A 219 -7.46 16.36 -11.39
C ALA A 219 -7.62 17.85 -11.75
N ASP A 220 -8.73 18.24 -12.41
CA ASP A 220 -8.97 19.57 -13.00
C ASP A 220 -7.84 20.04 -13.93
N THR A 221 -7.37 19.11 -14.75
CA THR A 221 -6.25 19.30 -15.70
C THR A 221 -6.52 20.44 -16.69
N GLN A 222 -5.51 21.29 -16.94
CA GLN A 222 -5.52 22.36 -17.95
C GLN A 222 -4.85 21.94 -19.26
N ALA A 223 -3.99 20.92 -19.25
CA ALA A 223 -3.39 20.37 -20.46
C ALA A 223 -3.00 18.90 -20.35
N VAL A 224 -2.96 18.20 -21.48
CA VAL A 224 -2.52 16.81 -21.57
C VAL A 224 -1.31 16.72 -22.49
N ILE A 225 -0.19 16.21 -21.96
CA ILE A 225 0.95 15.73 -22.74
C ILE A 225 0.75 14.24 -22.97
N TYR A 226 0.71 13.81 -24.23
CA TYR A 226 0.58 12.40 -24.58
C TYR A 226 1.64 11.96 -25.58
N CYS A 227 2.05 10.69 -25.50
CA CYS A 227 2.88 10.10 -26.55
C CYS A 227 2.01 9.84 -27.79
N SER A 228 2.49 10.23 -28.96
CA SER A 228 1.89 9.99 -30.27
C SER A 228 1.51 8.52 -30.51
N ASP A 229 2.26 7.57 -29.94
CA ASP A 229 1.96 6.13 -29.94
C ASP A 229 0.57 5.80 -29.35
N PHE A 230 0.00 6.70 -28.55
CA PHE A 230 -1.29 6.55 -27.88
C PHE A 230 -2.33 7.60 -28.31
N ALA A 231 -2.13 8.25 -29.46
CA ALA A 231 -3.02 9.30 -29.96
C ALA A 231 -4.48 8.83 -30.14
N ASP A 232 -4.70 7.57 -30.54
CA ASP A 232 -6.04 7.01 -30.72
C ASP A 232 -6.85 7.03 -29.41
N ALA A 233 -6.21 6.74 -28.28
CA ALA A 233 -6.86 6.78 -26.97
C ALA A 233 -7.34 8.19 -26.59
N ILE A 234 -6.59 9.22 -27.01
CA ILE A 234 -6.96 10.63 -26.81
C ILE A 234 -8.07 11.01 -27.80
N LYS A 235 -7.98 10.58 -29.05
CA LYS A 235 -8.99 10.83 -30.09
C LYS A 235 -10.37 10.30 -29.69
N ASP A 236 -10.43 9.12 -29.08
CA ASP A 236 -11.68 8.50 -28.61
C ASP A 236 -12.43 9.36 -27.59
N ILE A 237 -11.72 10.15 -26.78
CA ILE A 237 -12.30 11.00 -25.73
C ILE A 237 -12.25 12.48 -26.05
N ALA A 238 -11.63 12.90 -27.16
CA ALA A 238 -11.34 14.30 -27.46
C ALA A 238 -12.59 15.19 -27.45
N LYS A 239 -13.72 14.68 -27.97
CA LYS A 239 -15.00 15.40 -27.98
C LYS A 239 -15.62 15.59 -26.59
N GLN A 240 -15.20 14.80 -25.60
CA GLN A 240 -15.70 14.80 -24.23
C GLN A 240 -14.76 15.56 -23.28
N LEU A 241 -13.54 15.88 -23.73
CA LEU A 241 -12.61 16.69 -22.96
C LEU A 241 -13.15 18.13 -22.83
N PRO A 242 -13.00 18.77 -21.65
CA PRO A 242 -13.34 20.18 -21.52
C PRO A 242 -12.54 21.03 -22.53
N SER A 243 -13.19 22.00 -23.17
CA SER A 243 -12.57 22.84 -24.21
C SER A 243 -11.34 23.64 -23.74
N LYS A 244 -11.21 23.86 -22.42
CA LYS A 244 -10.04 24.49 -21.80
C LYS A 244 -8.78 23.61 -21.80
N VAL A 245 -8.90 22.30 -22.05
CA VAL A 245 -7.78 21.36 -21.98
C VAL A 245 -6.97 21.43 -23.26
N ALA A 246 -5.76 21.99 -23.18
CA ALA A 246 -4.83 22.00 -24.31
C ALA A 246 -4.17 20.63 -24.52
N LEU A 247 -3.93 20.25 -25.77
CA LEU A 247 -3.29 18.98 -26.13
C LEU A 247 -1.87 19.21 -26.65
N TYR A 248 -0.91 18.43 -26.14
CA TYR A 248 0.49 18.41 -26.56
C TYR A 248 0.88 16.99 -26.93
N SER A 249 1.23 16.75 -28.20
CA SER A 249 1.70 15.45 -28.67
C SER A 249 3.23 15.41 -28.64
N TRP A 250 3.77 14.35 -28.05
CA TRP A 250 5.19 14.06 -28.03
C TRP A 250 5.51 12.83 -28.88
N SER A 251 6.59 12.87 -29.64
CA SER A 251 7.07 11.77 -30.49
C SER A 251 8.59 11.65 -30.43
N SER A 252 9.10 10.42 -30.58
CA SER A 252 10.55 10.16 -30.64
C SER A 252 11.22 10.78 -31.87
N THR A 253 10.45 10.97 -32.95
CA THR A 253 10.91 11.63 -34.18
C THR A 253 10.26 13.01 -34.32
N PRO A 254 10.99 14.05 -34.75
CA PRO A 254 10.47 15.42 -34.88
C PRO A 254 9.46 15.66 -36.01
N ASN A 255 9.03 14.61 -36.73
CA ASN A 255 8.13 14.76 -37.86
C ASN A 255 6.82 15.45 -37.44
N ASN A 256 6.28 16.29 -38.32
CA ASN A 256 4.99 16.95 -38.16
C ASN A 256 3.84 15.93 -38.27
N PHE A 257 3.67 15.12 -37.23
CA PHE A 257 2.48 14.31 -37.07
C PHE A 257 1.39 15.20 -36.47
N SER A 258 0.30 15.37 -37.22
CA SER A 258 -0.97 15.82 -36.67
C SER A 258 -1.98 14.67 -36.72
N HIS A 259 -2.64 14.46 -35.61
CA HIS A 259 -3.75 13.53 -35.40
C HIS A 259 -5.12 14.21 -35.60
N GLY A 260 -5.13 15.49 -35.99
CA GLY A 260 -6.35 16.25 -36.26
C GLY A 260 -7.13 16.66 -35.00
N LEU A 261 -6.47 16.79 -33.85
CA LEU A 261 -7.10 17.13 -32.56
C LEU A 261 -6.85 18.58 -32.14
N GLY A 262 -6.15 19.37 -32.96
CA GLY A 262 -5.71 20.73 -32.60
C GLY A 262 -4.56 20.73 -31.58
N GLU A 263 -3.85 19.62 -31.47
CA GLU A 263 -2.70 19.46 -30.58
C GLU A 263 -1.47 20.22 -31.07
N LYS A 264 -0.63 20.63 -30.12
CA LYS A 264 0.68 21.23 -30.39
C LYS A 264 1.74 20.13 -30.46
N ASN A 265 2.62 20.21 -31.46
CA ASN A 265 3.77 19.29 -31.59
C ASN A 265 4.84 19.65 -30.55
N LEU A 266 4.83 18.96 -29.41
CA LEU A 266 5.75 19.24 -28.30
C LEU A 266 7.20 18.94 -28.69
N THR A 267 7.46 17.88 -29.46
CA THR A 267 8.83 17.55 -29.89
C THR A 267 9.45 18.69 -30.69
N ALA A 268 8.70 19.28 -31.63
CA ALA A 268 9.16 20.44 -32.39
C ALA A 268 9.36 21.69 -31.51
N LEU A 269 8.46 21.95 -30.56
CA LEU A 269 8.60 23.06 -29.61
C LEU A 269 9.89 22.93 -28.76
N LEU A 270 10.22 21.73 -28.31
CA LEU A 270 11.40 21.47 -27.48
C LEU A 270 12.73 21.57 -28.25
N GLN A 271 12.73 21.44 -29.57
CA GLN A 271 13.96 21.59 -30.37
C GLN A 271 14.54 23.00 -30.26
N ASN A 272 13.67 24.01 -30.35
CA ASN A 272 14.04 25.43 -30.35
C ASN A 272 14.08 26.06 -28.95
N ALA A 273 13.67 25.31 -27.92
CA ALA A 273 13.61 25.82 -26.56
C ALA A 273 15.02 25.99 -25.93
N PRO A 274 15.21 26.97 -25.04
CA PRO A 274 16.46 27.14 -24.30
C PRO A 274 16.82 25.91 -23.45
N THR A 275 18.11 25.57 -23.39
CA THR A 275 18.64 24.50 -22.52
C THR A 275 18.93 24.96 -21.09
N THR A 276 18.94 26.28 -20.86
CA THR A 276 19.12 26.90 -19.54
C THR A 276 17.80 26.96 -18.78
N PRO A 277 17.81 26.84 -17.45
CA PRO A 277 16.59 26.91 -16.66
C PRO A 277 15.90 28.28 -16.80
N PRO A 278 14.57 28.34 -16.94
CA PRO A 278 13.85 29.60 -16.98
C PRO A 278 13.85 30.30 -15.62
N VAL A 279 13.72 31.64 -15.64
CA VAL A 279 13.48 32.42 -14.42
C VAL A 279 12.01 32.32 -14.04
N VAL A 280 11.72 31.64 -12.93
CA VAL A 280 10.34 31.39 -12.49
C VAL A 280 9.85 32.55 -11.61
N PRO A 281 8.69 33.18 -11.91
CA PRO A 281 8.18 34.32 -11.13
C PRO A 281 7.80 33.97 -9.69
N GLU A 282 7.20 32.79 -9.50
CA GLU A 282 6.85 32.25 -8.18
C GLU A 282 7.57 30.92 -7.97
N LYS A 283 8.49 30.91 -7.00
CA LYS A 283 9.30 29.73 -6.73
C LYS A 283 8.45 28.61 -6.08
N PRO A 284 8.51 27.37 -6.58
CA PRO A 284 7.89 26.24 -5.88
C PRO A 284 8.64 25.93 -4.58
N ASP A 285 7.92 25.39 -3.61
CA ASP A 285 8.39 25.14 -2.25
C ASP A 285 8.34 23.65 -1.86
N PHE A 286 8.91 23.35 -0.69
CA PHE A 286 9.06 21.99 -0.18
C PHE A 286 7.72 21.27 0.07
N ASN A 287 6.63 22.00 0.31
CA ASN A 287 5.31 21.42 0.60
C ASN A 287 4.36 21.48 -0.60
N ASP A 288 4.75 22.12 -1.70
CA ASP A 288 3.96 22.17 -2.92
C ASP A 288 3.70 20.77 -3.50
N ARG A 289 2.53 20.65 -4.14
CA ARG A 289 2.12 19.45 -4.87
C ARG A 289 3.04 19.25 -6.07
N LEU A 290 3.49 18.02 -6.25
CA LEU A 290 4.47 17.67 -7.28
C LEU A 290 3.81 16.82 -8.37
N VAL A 291 3.24 15.69 -7.96
CA VAL A 291 2.58 14.73 -8.86
C VAL A 291 1.30 14.20 -8.25
N TYR A 292 0.37 13.79 -9.10
CA TYR A 292 -0.73 12.92 -8.71
C TYR A 292 -0.48 11.51 -9.22
N ILE A 293 -0.60 10.54 -8.32
CA ILE A 293 -0.44 9.12 -8.63
C ILE A 293 -1.80 8.45 -8.47
N TYR A 294 -2.25 7.76 -9.51
CA TYR A 294 -3.56 7.14 -9.50
C TYR A 294 -3.53 5.76 -8.84
N THR A 295 -4.50 5.53 -7.95
CA THR A 295 -4.76 4.23 -7.33
C THR A 295 -6.09 3.66 -7.83
N SER A 296 -6.24 2.33 -7.77
CA SER A 296 -7.52 1.69 -8.10
C SER A 296 -8.59 2.07 -7.08
N GLY A 297 -9.72 2.61 -7.53
CA GLY A 297 -10.86 2.89 -6.67
C GLY A 297 -11.78 1.69 -6.47
N THR A 298 -12.45 1.63 -5.31
CA THR A 298 -13.48 0.62 -5.00
C THR A 298 -14.70 0.67 -5.94
N THR A 299 -14.95 1.84 -6.54
CA THR A 299 -15.97 2.07 -7.57
C THR A 299 -15.54 1.61 -8.97
N GLY A 300 -14.28 1.16 -9.14
CA GLY A 300 -13.69 0.77 -10.42
C GLY A 300 -12.96 1.91 -11.15
N LEU A 301 -13.22 3.18 -10.79
CA LEU A 301 -12.54 4.33 -11.38
C LEU A 301 -11.27 4.72 -10.61
N PRO A 302 -10.18 5.15 -11.30
CA PRO A 302 -8.93 5.56 -10.65
C PRO A 302 -9.08 6.81 -9.77
N LYS A 303 -8.38 6.84 -8.62
CA LYS A 303 -8.36 7.98 -7.69
C LYS A 303 -6.99 8.63 -7.65
N ALA A 304 -6.93 9.96 -7.80
CA ALA A 304 -5.69 10.72 -7.79
C ALA A 304 -5.18 10.97 -6.36
N ALA A 305 -4.14 10.25 -5.94
CA ALA A 305 -3.47 10.47 -4.65
C ALA A 305 -2.45 11.62 -4.77
N VAL A 306 -2.43 12.50 -3.76
CA VAL A 306 -1.60 13.71 -3.77
C VAL A 306 -0.20 13.41 -3.24
N ILE A 307 0.83 13.72 -4.04
CA ILE A 307 2.24 13.63 -3.63
C ILE A 307 2.88 15.02 -3.73
N THR A 308 3.42 15.52 -2.61
CA THR A 308 4.17 16.77 -2.55
C THR A 308 5.67 16.53 -2.71
N ASN A 309 6.45 17.62 -2.90
CA ASN A 309 7.91 17.57 -2.86
C ASN A 309 8.40 16.87 -1.58
N ALA A 310 7.92 17.30 -0.41
CA ALA A 310 8.26 16.72 0.88
C ALA A 310 7.99 15.21 0.95
N LYS A 311 6.82 14.76 0.44
CA LYS A 311 6.44 13.34 0.46
C LYS A 311 7.30 12.52 -0.51
N TYR A 312 7.58 13.05 -1.70
CA TYR A 312 8.46 12.40 -2.69
C TYR A 312 9.88 12.22 -2.13
N ILE A 313 10.45 13.28 -1.54
CA ILE A 313 11.77 13.25 -0.90
C ILE A 313 11.78 12.26 0.27
N PHE A 314 10.73 12.25 1.10
CA PHE A 314 10.60 11.32 2.21
C PHE A 314 10.58 9.85 1.76
N ILE A 315 9.69 9.48 0.84
CA ILE A 315 9.55 8.09 0.37
C ILE A 315 10.89 7.59 -0.19
N THR A 316 11.50 8.40 -1.06
CA THR A 316 12.76 8.07 -1.73
C THR A 316 13.93 7.94 -0.75
N SER A 317 14.03 8.87 0.20
CA SER A 317 15.09 8.87 1.23
C SER A 317 14.89 7.76 2.27
N ALA A 318 13.64 7.47 2.63
CA ALA A 318 13.31 6.41 3.57
C ALA A 318 13.70 5.05 3.01
N ILE A 319 13.26 4.70 1.79
CA ILE A 319 13.61 3.41 1.20
C ILE A 319 15.12 3.29 0.97
N ARG A 320 15.78 4.37 0.50
CA ARG A 320 17.24 4.45 0.35
C ARG A 320 17.97 4.03 1.63
N LYS A 321 17.61 4.61 2.77
CA LYS A 321 18.29 4.34 4.05
C LYS A 321 17.87 3.01 4.66
N LEU A 322 16.59 2.64 4.59
CA LEU A 322 16.06 1.43 5.20
C LEU A 322 16.50 0.16 4.45
N ALA A 323 16.46 0.17 3.11
CA ALA A 323 16.88 -0.96 2.27
C ALA A 323 18.40 -1.02 2.01
N ASP A 324 19.19 -0.07 2.53
CA ASP A 324 20.65 -0.03 2.37
C ASP A 324 21.12 0.11 0.92
N PHE A 325 20.53 1.05 0.20
CA PHE A 325 21.02 1.42 -1.13
C PHE A 325 22.37 2.16 -0.99
N ARG A 326 23.26 2.01 -1.98
CA ARG A 326 24.63 2.56 -2.09
C ARG A 326 24.73 3.53 -3.27
N ASP A 327 25.63 4.51 -3.19
CA ASP A 327 25.75 5.56 -4.21
C ASP A 327 26.32 5.00 -5.54
N SER A 328 26.99 3.85 -5.45
CA SER A 328 27.49 3.07 -6.58
C SER A 328 26.43 2.20 -7.26
N ASP A 329 25.19 2.17 -6.77
CA ASP A 329 24.18 1.27 -7.32
C ASP A 329 23.68 1.70 -8.70
N ARG A 330 23.41 0.69 -9.52
CA ARG A 330 22.68 0.80 -10.77
C ARG A 330 21.35 0.08 -10.61
N PHE A 331 20.26 0.80 -10.79
CA PHE A 331 18.90 0.32 -10.53
C PHE A 331 18.27 -0.24 -11.81
N TYR A 332 17.64 -1.41 -11.73
CA TYR A 332 16.79 -1.94 -12.78
C TYR A 332 15.31 -1.73 -12.42
N CYS A 333 14.58 -0.98 -13.26
CA CYS A 333 13.17 -0.66 -13.08
C CYS A 333 12.32 -1.10 -14.28
N PRO A 334 11.69 -2.26 -14.19
CA PRO A 334 10.70 -2.72 -15.17
C PRO A 334 9.26 -2.30 -14.82
N LEU A 335 9.07 -1.55 -13.74
CA LEU A 335 7.76 -1.15 -13.25
C LEU A 335 7.26 0.13 -13.94
N PRO A 336 5.94 0.34 -14.05
CA PRO A 336 5.40 1.56 -14.64
C PRO A 336 5.83 2.82 -13.88
N LEU A 337 6.33 3.82 -14.62
CA LEU A 337 6.80 5.09 -14.04
C LEU A 337 5.67 5.98 -13.53
N TYR A 338 4.42 5.72 -13.94
CA TYR A 338 3.24 6.42 -13.41
C TYR A 338 2.78 5.91 -12.02
N HIS A 339 3.46 4.90 -11.46
CA HIS A 339 3.20 4.39 -10.10
C HIS A 339 4.32 4.77 -9.13
N THR A 340 4.00 4.87 -7.84
CA THR A 340 4.95 5.21 -6.76
C THR A 340 6.20 4.32 -6.76
N ALA A 341 6.06 3.02 -7.05
CA ALA A 341 7.17 2.09 -7.07
C ALA A 341 8.21 2.48 -8.14
N GLY A 342 7.81 2.62 -9.41
CA GLY A 342 8.71 3.03 -10.49
C GLY A 342 9.07 4.51 -10.43
N GLY A 343 8.06 5.38 -10.37
CA GLY A 343 8.19 6.84 -10.52
C GLY A 343 8.68 7.60 -9.28
N CYS A 344 8.49 7.07 -8.08
CA CYS A 344 9.05 7.67 -6.86
C CYS A 344 10.25 6.89 -6.34
N MET A 345 10.10 5.60 -6.06
CA MET A 345 11.17 4.85 -5.38
C MET A 345 12.38 4.62 -6.28
N SER A 346 12.20 4.23 -7.55
CA SER A 346 13.30 3.98 -8.48
C SER A 346 13.83 5.26 -9.14
N VAL A 347 12.96 6.01 -9.83
CA VAL A 347 13.32 7.31 -10.45
C VAL A 347 13.87 8.29 -9.42
N GLY A 348 13.36 8.29 -8.19
CA GLY A 348 13.88 9.14 -7.12
C GLY A 348 15.34 8.83 -6.74
N GLN A 349 15.85 7.61 -6.94
CA GLN A 349 17.26 7.33 -6.65
C GLN A 349 18.20 8.02 -7.63
N SER A 350 17.79 8.16 -8.89
CA SER A 350 18.52 8.97 -9.86
C SER A 350 18.41 10.44 -9.52
N ILE A 351 17.20 10.91 -9.25
CA ILE A 351 16.93 12.34 -9.08
C ILE A 351 17.56 12.91 -7.80
N LEU A 352 17.41 12.22 -6.66
CA LEU A 352 17.82 12.75 -5.36
C LEU A 352 19.24 12.34 -4.94
N PHE A 353 19.74 11.23 -5.48
CA PHE A 353 21.00 10.62 -5.03
C PHE A 353 22.01 10.38 -6.16
N GLY A 354 21.69 10.79 -7.40
CA GLY A 354 22.62 10.68 -8.51
C GLY A 354 22.87 9.24 -8.99
N SER A 355 21.96 8.29 -8.71
CA SER A 355 22.10 6.88 -9.14
C SER A 355 21.80 6.72 -10.63
N THR A 356 22.33 5.68 -11.28
CA THR A 356 21.94 5.35 -12.66
C THR A 356 20.71 4.44 -12.63
N LEU A 357 19.67 4.79 -13.40
CA LEU A 357 18.46 4.00 -13.54
C LEU A 357 18.33 3.42 -14.94
N VAL A 358 18.21 2.10 -15.02
CA VAL A 358 17.88 1.33 -16.21
C VAL A 358 16.37 1.10 -16.23
N ILE A 359 15.68 1.83 -17.09
CA ILE A 359 14.25 1.73 -17.34
C ILE A 359 14.00 0.65 -18.38
N ARG A 360 12.99 -0.20 -18.15
CA ARG A 360 12.46 -1.05 -19.21
C ARG A 360 11.06 -0.59 -19.62
N LYS A 361 10.84 -0.47 -20.94
CA LYS A 361 9.56 -0.05 -21.52
C LYS A 361 8.41 -0.95 -21.07
N LYS A 362 8.63 -2.27 -21.14
CA LYS A 362 7.68 -3.31 -20.73
C LYS A 362 8.40 -4.42 -20.00
N PHE A 363 7.80 -4.92 -18.93
CA PHE A 363 8.29 -6.08 -18.20
C PHE A 363 8.41 -7.30 -19.13
N SER A 364 9.48 -8.08 -18.94
CA SER A 364 9.70 -9.37 -19.58
C SER A 364 10.34 -10.31 -18.58
N ALA A 365 9.63 -11.37 -18.21
CA ALA A 365 10.12 -12.36 -17.26
C ALA A 365 11.41 -13.03 -17.76
N SER A 366 11.41 -13.48 -19.02
CA SER A 366 12.56 -14.15 -19.64
C SER A 366 13.75 -13.24 -19.90
N ALA A 367 13.60 -11.92 -19.86
CA ALA A 367 14.74 -10.99 -20.03
C ALA A 367 15.24 -10.40 -18.70
N TYR A 368 14.53 -10.57 -17.58
CA TYR A 368 14.77 -9.83 -16.34
C TYR A 368 16.23 -9.86 -15.88
N PHE A 369 16.79 -11.05 -15.66
CA PHE A 369 18.18 -11.21 -15.21
C PHE A 369 19.21 -11.03 -16.33
N SER A 370 18.85 -11.34 -17.58
CA SER A 370 19.72 -11.08 -18.74
C SER A 370 19.95 -9.58 -18.93
N ASP A 371 18.91 -8.76 -18.73
CA ASP A 371 19.05 -7.30 -18.70
C ASP A 371 19.88 -6.84 -17.51
N CYS A 372 19.62 -7.38 -16.31
CA CYS A 372 20.37 -7.02 -15.12
C CYS A 372 21.87 -7.30 -15.29
N GLN A 373 22.22 -8.39 -15.96
CA GLN A 373 23.59 -8.70 -16.35
C GLN A 373 24.10 -7.72 -17.42
N LYS A 374 23.39 -7.58 -18.55
CA LYS A 374 23.78 -6.73 -19.69
C LYS A 374 24.05 -5.28 -19.27
N PHE A 375 23.19 -4.74 -18.41
CA PHE A 375 23.29 -3.35 -17.93
C PHE A 375 23.98 -3.23 -16.57
N GLU A 376 24.59 -4.32 -16.08
CA GLU A 376 25.35 -4.38 -14.83
C GLU A 376 24.62 -3.79 -13.62
N CYS A 377 23.32 -4.07 -13.53
CA CYS A 377 22.48 -3.63 -12.43
C CYS A 377 22.93 -4.31 -11.12
N THR A 378 22.92 -3.56 -10.04
CA THR A 378 23.24 -4.06 -8.69
C THR A 378 22.01 -4.12 -7.79
N VAL A 379 20.98 -3.32 -8.11
CA VAL A 379 19.69 -3.32 -7.41
C VAL A 379 18.59 -3.49 -8.43
N ALA A 380 17.66 -4.42 -8.19
CA ALA A 380 16.52 -4.63 -9.07
C ALA A 380 15.19 -4.50 -8.32
N GLN A 381 14.22 -3.86 -8.97
CA GLN A 381 12.90 -3.69 -8.42
C GLN A 381 11.95 -4.81 -8.86
N TYR A 382 11.08 -5.26 -7.95
CA TYR A 382 10.03 -6.24 -8.26
C TYR A 382 8.67 -5.84 -7.70
N ILE A 383 7.63 -6.50 -8.21
CA ILE A 383 6.36 -6.72 -7.52
C ILE A 383 6.12 -8.23 -7.45
N GLY A 384 5.37 -8.69 -6.44
CA GLY A 384 5.18 -10.12 -6.15
C GLY A 384 4.85 -11.01 -7.35
N GLU A 385 3.90 -10.57 -8.19
CA GLU A 385 3.50 -11.33 -9.39
C GLU A 385 4.63 -11.50 -10.40
N MET A 386 5.51 -10.51 -10.55
CA MET A 386 6.66 -10.64 -11.43
C MET A 386 7.60 -11.75 -10.98
N CYS A 387 7.82 -11.91 -9.67
CA CYS A 387 8.70 -12.96 -9.16
C CYS A 387 8.18 -14.35 -9.54
N ARG A 388 6.85 -14.56 -9.53
CA ARG A 388 6.24 -15.81 -10.02
C ARG A 388 6.50 -16.01 -11.51
N TYR A 389 6.27 -15.00 -12.35
CA TYR A 389 6.53 -15.10 -13.79
C TYR A 389 8.01 -15.35 -14.11
N ILE A 390 8.92 -14.71 -13.37
CA ILE A 390 10.36 -14.90 -13.53
C ILE A 390 10.74 -16.33 -13.11
N LEU A 391 10.19 -16.82 -11.99
CA LEU A 391 10.42 -18.18 -11.49
C LEU A 391 9.87 -19.28 -12.42
N SER A 392 8.86 -19.00 -13.25
CA SER A 392 8.34 -19.97 -14.21
C SER A 392 9.14 -20.03 -15.53
N THR A 393 10.09 -19.11 -15.75
CA THR A 393 10.94 -19.17 -16.95
C THR A 393 11.93 -20.33 -16.89
N PRO A 394 12.36 -20.90 -18.04
CA PRO A 394 13.41 -21.92 -18.06
C PRO A 394 14.72 -21.41 -17.43
N PRO A 395 15.45 -22.26 -16.67
CA PRO A 395 16.76 -21.90 -16.13
C PRO A 395 17.77 -21.54 -17.21
N LYS A 396 18.62 -20.56 -16.94
CA LYS A 396 19.65 -20.07 -17.86
C LYS A 396 20.85 -19.49 -17.10
N PRO A 397 22.05 -19.41 -17.71
CA PRO A 397 23.25 -18.97 -17.01
C PRO A 397 23.13 -17.57 -16.39
N GLU A 398 22.40 -16.66 -17.05
CA GLU A 398 22.22 -15.28 -16.61
C GLU A 398 21.45 -15.17 -15.29
N ASP A 399 20.73 -16.22 -14.88
CA ASP A 399 20.00 -16.29 -13.61
C ASP A 399 20.94 -16.10 -12.40
N THR A 400 22.24 -16.36 -12.54
CA THR A 400 23.21 -16.21 -11.43
C THR A 400 24.44 -15.37 -11.78
N GLN A 401 24.68 -15.09 -13.07
CA GLN A 401 25.85 -14.33 -13.54
C GLN A 401 25.70 -12.80 -13.47
N HIS A 402 24.56 -12.30 -12.99
CA HIS A 402 24.31 -10.88 -12.79
C HIS A 402 25.00 -10.32 -11.53
N LYS A 403 25.05 -8.98 -11.39
CA LYS A 403 25.66 -8.28 -10.24
C LYS A 403 24.66 -7.87 -9.14
N ILE A 404 23.42 -8.38 -9.19
CA ILE A 404 22.38 -8.03 -8.21
C ILE A 404 22.83 -8.43 -6.80
N ARG A 405 22.91 -7.43 -5.92
CA ARG A 405 23.20 -7.60 -4.49
C ARG A 405 21.95 -7.47 -3.61
N LEU A 406 20.91 -6.86 -4.16
CA LEU A 406 19.69 -6.52 -3.45
C LEU A 406 18.53 -6.43 -4.43
N MET A 407 17.44 -7.11 -4.11
CA MET A 407 16.15 -6.84 -4.73
C MET A 407 15.25 -6.10 -3.75
N PHE A 408 14.44 -5.17 -4.24
CA PHE A 408 13.48 -4.47 -3.40
C PHE A 408 12.12 -4.38 -4.09
N GLY A 409 11.05 -4.45 -3.32
CA GLY A 409 9.73 -4.59 -3.91
C GLY A 409 8.67 -4.82 -2.85
N ASN A 410 7.49 -5.21 -3.32
CA ASN A 410 6.36 -5.52 -2.48
C ASN A 410 5.53 -6.67 -3.05
N GLY A 411 4.94 -7.46 -2.16
CA GLY A 411 4.11 -8.62 -2.43
C GLY A 411 4.87 -9.92 -2.69
N LEU A 412 6.15 -10.09 -2.31
CA LEU A 412 6.82 -11.38 -2.52
C LEU A 412 6.16 -12.47 -1.66
N ARG A 413 5.56 -13.47 -2.32
CA ARG A 413 4.81 -14.54 -1.64
C ARG A 413 5.78 -15.42 -0.83
N PRO A 414 5.51 -15.67 0.46
CA PRO A 414 6.39 -16.50 1.30
C PRO A 414 6.66 -17.90 0.72
N GLN A 415 5.69 -18.46 -0.01
CA GLN A 415 5.75 -19.80 -0.58
C GLN A 415 6.81 -19.93 -1.69
N ILE A 416 7.09 -18.85 -2.43
CA ILE A 416 8.09 -18.86 -3.51
C ILE A 416 9.38 -18.13 -3.13
N TRP A 417 9.40 -17.42 -2.00
CA TRP A 417 10.51 -16.54 -1.62
C TRP A 417 11.85 -17.27 -1.59
N LYS A 418 11.91 -18.41 -0.88
CA LYS A 418 13.15 -19.17 -0.73
C LYS A 418 13.63 -19.71 -2.08
N GLU A 419 12.75 -20.35 -2.83
CA GLU A 419 13.05 -20.89 -4.15
C GLU A 419 13.56 -19.79 -5.11
N PHE A 420 12.91 -18.63 -5.09
CA PHE A 420 13.29 -17.47 -5.89
C PHE A 420 14.69 -16.96 -5.53
N VAL A 421 14.96 -16.76 -4.24
CA VAL A 421 16.27 -16.31 -3.75
C VAL A 421 17.38 -17.30 -4.09
N ASP A 422 17.14 -18.59 -3.89
CA ASP A 422 18.11 -19.65 -4.13
C ASP A 422 18.41 -19.81 -5.63
N ARG A 423 17.36 -19.83 -6.48
CA ARG A 423 17.50 -19.99 -7.93
C ARG A 423 18.29 -18.85 -8.58
N PHE A 424 18.00 -17.61 -8.18
CA PHE A 424 18.57 -16.42 -8.81
C PHE A 424 19.74 -15.81 -8.02
N ASN A 425 20.27 -16.53 -7.01
CA ASN A 425 21.41 -16.11 -6.20
C ASN A 425 21.28 -14.65 -5.68
N ILE A 426 20.14 -14.34 -5.04
CA ILE A 426 19.83 -12.98 -4.57
C ILE A 426 20.29 -12.82 -3.11
N PRO A 427 21.33 -12.03 -2.80
CA PRO A 427 21.89 -12.00 -1.45
C PRO A 427 20.96 -11.37 -0.40
N ALA A 428 20.08 -10.45 -0.82
CA ALA A 428 19.17 -9.74 0.06
C ALA A 428 17.89 -9.32 -0.66
N VAL A 429 16.78 -9.36 0.06
CA VAL A 429 15.47 -8.86 -0.37
C VAL A 429 14.97 -7.84 0.65
N ALA A 430 14.70 -6.62 0.19
CA ALA A 430 14.06 -5.56 0.96
C ALA A 430 12.60 -5.42 0.55
N GLU A 431 11.73 -6.11 1.27
CA GLU A 431 10.29 -6.02 1.11
C GLU A 431 9.76 -4.77 1.82
N PHE A 432 9.03 -3.92 1.11
CA PHE A 432 8.36 -2.76 1.71
C PHE A 432 6.84 -2.91 1.63
N TYR A 433 6.16 -2.21 2.54
CA TYR A 433 4.71 -2.09 2.50
C TYR A 433 4.29 -0.63 2.75
N GLY A 434 3.27 -0.20 2.01
CA GLY A 434 2.71 1.14 2.10
C GLY A 434 1.61 1.38 1.08
N ALA A 435 0.78 2.39 1.34
CA ALA A 435 -0.26 2.87 0.43
C ALA A 435 0.12 4.26 -0.11
N THR A 436 -0.12 4.51 -1.40
CA THR A 436 0.26 5.77 -2.06
C THR A 436 -0.35 7.01 -1.39
N GLU A 437 -1.63 6.93 -1.02
CA GLU A 437 -2.35 7.99 -0.31
C GLU A 437 -1.99 8.06 1.18
N GLY A 438 -1.50 6.95 1.74
CA GLY A 438 -1.26 6.77 3.16
C GLY A 438 -0.04 7.53 3.69
N ASN A 439 0.13 7.49 5.01
CA ASN A 439 1.25 8.09 5.73
C ASN A 439 2.09 7.08 6.54
N ALA A 440 1.72 5.80 6.52
CA ALA A 440 2.44 4.71 7.16
C ALA A 440 3.09 3.81 6.12
N ASN A 441 4.41 3.64 6.24
CA ASN A 441 5.22 2.77 5.40
C ASN A 441 6.19 2.00 6.29
N ILE A 442 6.41 0.74 5.98
CA ILE A 442 7.31 -0.15 6.71
C ILE A 442 8.21 -0.88 5.72
N VAL A 443 9.39 -1.28 6.18
CA VAL A 443 10.39 -1.98 5.37
C VAL A 443 10.97 -3.11 6.19
N ASN A 444 11.09 -4.28 5.58
CA ASN A 444 11.88 -5.39 6.05
C ASN A 444 13.36 -5.09 5.77
N ILE A 445 14.15 -4.89 6.83
CA ILE A 445 15.53 -4.40 6.74
C ILE A 445 16.59 -5.46 7.05
N ASP A 446 16.17 -6.69 7.33
CA ASP A 446 17.03 -7.80 7.74
C ASP A 446 16.70 -9.11 7.03
N ASN A 447 15.95 -9.04 5.93
CA ASN A 447 15.66 -10.16 5.04
C ASN A 447 14.83 -11.28 5.70
N THR A 448 14.01 -10.94 6.70
CA THR A 448 13.12 -11.90 7.35
C THR A 448 12.05 -12.38 6.38
N VAL A 449 12.08 -13.66 6.00
CA VAL A 449 11.22 -14.21 4.94
C VAL A 449 9.74 -13.99 5.24
N GLY A 450 9.02 -13.43 4.26
CA GLY A 450 7.57 -13.16 4.34
C GLY A 450 7.18 -11.94 5.18
N ALA A 451 8.10 -11.36 5.95
CA ALA A 451 7.83 -10.12 6.67
C ALA A 451 7.83 -8.93 5.69
N ILE A 452 6.81 -8.08 5.81
CA ILE A 452 6.67 -6.85 5.01
C ILE A 452 7.23 -5.61 5.73
N GLY A 453 7.76 -5.81 6.94
CA GLY A 453 8.29 -4.78 7.82
C GLY A 453 8.16 -5.19 9.28
N PHE A 454 8.30 -4.23 10.19
CA PHE A 454 8.20 -4.50 11.61
C PHE A 454 7.78 -3.26 12.41
N VAL A 455 7.31 -3.50 13.64
CA VAL A 455 7.12 -2.51 14.71
C VAL A 455 8.11 -2.82 15.82
N SER A 456 8.86 -1.81 16.29
CA SER A 456 9.78 -2.02 17.40
C SER A 456 9.01 -2.37 18.68
N ARG A 457 9.45 -3.43 19.37
CA ARG A 457 8.94 -3.83 20.69
C ARG A 457 9.61 -3.08 21.84
N ILE A 458 10.73 -2.41 21.56
CA ILE A 458 11.53 -1.63 22.52
C ILE A 458 11.09 -0.16 22.51
N LEU A 459 10.85 0.40 21.32
CA LEU A 459 10.54 1.82 21.10
C LEU A 459 9.30 2.01 20.20
N PRO A 460 8.11 1.48 20.56
CA PRO A 460 6.93 1.54 19.71
C PRO A 460 6.44 2.96 19.41
N ALA A 461 6.73 3.94 20.27
CA ALA A 461 6.30 5.32 20.11
C ALA A 461 7.07 6.11 19.03
N VAL A 462 8.24 5.63 18.59
CA VAL A 462 9.08 6.34 17.59
C VAL A 462 8.38 6.41 16.23
N TYR A 463 7.68 5.35 15.86
CA TYR A 463 6.94 5.26 14.61
C TYR A 463 5.48 4.87 14.92
N PRO A 464 4.54 5.82 14.95
CA PRO A 464 3.20 5.62 15.51
C PRO A 464 2.28 4.87 14.54
N ILE A 465 2.61 3.61 14.28
CA ILE A 465 1.82 2.64 13.55
C ILE A 465 1.29 1.58 14.51
N SER A 466 0.17 0.95 14.17
CA SER A 466 -0.40 -0.14 14.97
C SER A 466 -1.28 -1.05 14.12
N ILE A 467 -1.73 -2.14 14.72
CA ILE A 467 -2.79 -3.00 14.17
C ILE A 467 -3.98 -2.92 15.14
N ILE A 468 -5.15 -2.59 14.62
CA ILE A 468 -6.40 -2.55 15.41
C ILE A 468 -7.33 -3.69 15.03
N LYS A 469 -8.09 -4.17 16.02
CA LYS A 469 -9.13 -5.17 15.80
C LYS A 469 -10.24 -4.58 14.95
N VAL A 470 -10.72 -5.34 13.98
CA VAL A 470 -11.86 -4.98 13.14
C VAL A 470 -12.84 -6.13 13.07
N ASP A 471 -14.10 -5.82 12.80
CA ASP A 471 -15.04 -6.83 12.36
C ASP A 471 -14.56 -7.42 11.02
N PRO A 472 -14.39 -8.76 10.91
CA PRO A 472 -13.85 -9.37 9.70
C PRO A 472 -14.71 -9.18 8.44
N PHE A 473 -15.99 -8.83 8.57
CA PHE A 473 -16.93 -8.71 7.47
C PHE A 473 -17.16 -7.24 7.07
N SER A 474 -17.52 -6.38 8.02
CA SER A 474 -17.75 -4.95 7.76
C SER A 474 -16.45 -4.16 7.62
N GLY A 475 -15.34 -4.68 8.18
CA GLY A 475 -14.08 -3.95 8.28
C GLY A 475 -14.12 -2.80 9.30
N GLU A 476 -15.19 -2.68 10.08
CA GLU A 476 -15.34 -1.61 11.06
C GLU A 476 -14.46 -1.87 12.31
N PRO A 477 -13.82 -0.83 12.88
CA PRO A 477 -13.03 -0.97 14.10
C PRO A 477 -13.85 -1.48 15.28
N ILE A 478 -13.35 -2.53 15.96
CA ILE A 478 -13.90 -2.99 17.24
C ILE A 478 -13.43 -2.02 18.33
N ARG A 479 -14.39 -1.51 19.10
CA ARG A 479 -14.17 -0.48 20.11
C ARG A 479 -14.44 -0.96 21.53
N ASP A 480 -13.71 -0.42 22.48
CA ASP A 480 -13.91 -0.68 23.90
C ASP A 480 -15.12 0.10 24.48
N LYS A 481 -15.37 -0.06 25.78
CA LYS A 481 -16.44 0.65 26.51
C LYS A 481 -16.31 2.18 26.50
N ASN A 482 -15.14 2.73 26.19
CA ASN A 482 -14.90 4.17 26.07
C ASN A 482 -15.05 4.65 24.62
N GLY A 483 -15.38 3.75 23.69
CA GLY A 483 -15.50 4.01 22.26
C GLY A 483 -14.14 4.15 21.56
N LEU A 484 -13.05 3.64 22.13
CA LEU A 484 -11.70 3.67 21.54
C LEU A 484 -11.40 2.37 20.81
N CYS A 485 -10.63 2.40 19.72
CA CYS A 485 -10.21 1.21 18.99
C CYS A 485 -9.34 0.28 19.85
N MET A 486 -9.57 -1.03 19.72
CA MET A 486 -8.78 -2.04 20.44
C MET A 486 -7.54 -2.44 19.64
N PRO A 487 -6.33 -2.41 20.20
CA PRO A 487 -5.13 -2.94 19.54
C PRO A 487 -5.18 -4.48 19.47
N CYS A 488 -4.49 -5.05 18.48
CA CYS A 488 -4.27 -6.50 18.37
C CYS A 488 -3.11 -6.96 19.27
N GLU A 489 -3.26 -8.15 19.83
CA GLU A 489 -2.16 -8.87 20.48
C GLU A 489 -1.24 -9.55 19.44
N PRO A 490 -0.04 -10.03 19.82
CA PRO A 490 0.77 -10.84 18.92
C PRO A 490 0.00 -12.02 18.32
N ASP A 491 0.25 -12.28 17.05
CA ASP A 491 -0.39 -13.32 16.22
C ASP A 491 -1.90 -13.13 15.99
N GLU A 492 -2.49 -12.03 16.48
CA GLU A 492 -3.88 -11.66 16.22
C GLU A 492 -3.99 -10.82 14.93
N PRO A 493 -4.88 -11.18 13.99
CA PRO A 493 -5.09 -10.42 12.77
C PRO A 493 -5.89 -9.14 13.04
N GLY A 494 -5.50 -8.06 12.36
CA GLY A 494 -6.27 -6.82 12.37
C GLY A 494 -5.81 -5.84 11.30
N VAL A 495 -6.40 -4.65 11.26
CA VAL A 495 -6.13 -3.68 10.21
C VAL A 495 -4.96 -2.77 10.57
N PHE A 496 -4.04 -2.61 9.62
CA PHE A 496 -2.91 -1.71 9.78
C PHE A 496 -3.31 -0.24 9.73
N ILE A 497 -2.81 0.52 10.70
CA ILE A 497 -3.09 1.95 10.82
C ILE A 497 -1.82 2.78 11.01
N GLY A 498 -1.88 4.03 10.54
CA GLY A 498 -0.85 5.04 10.74
C GLY A 498 -1.42 6.28 11.40
N LYS A 499 -0.92 6.68 12.57
CA LYS A 499 -1.43 7.89 13.25
C LYS A 499 -1.24 9.11 12.36
N ILE A 500 -2.29 9.92 12.21
CA ILE A 500 -2.22 11.19 11.48
C ILE A 500 -1.73 12.24 12.47
N THR A 501 -0.63 12.90 12.11
CA THR A 501 0.03 13.93 12.92
C THR A 501 0.31 15.15 12.07
N SER A 502 0.63 16.28 12.71
CA SER A 502 0.96 17.54 12.05
C SER A 502 2.34 17.55 11.35
N ASN A 503 3.06 16.43 11.32
CA ASN A 503 4.37 16.34 10.66
C ASN A 503 4.22 16.45 9.13
N PRO A 504 4.72 17.51 8.45
CA PRO A 504 4.50 17.72 7.02
C PRO A 504 5.05 16.58 6.13
N SER A 505 6.20 16.01 6.49
CA SER A 505 6.84 14.91 5.74
C SER A 505 6.08 13.57 5.85
N ARG A 506 5.16 13.45 6.82
CA ARG A 506 4.27 12.29 7.00
C ARG A 506 2.81 12.72 7.06
N ALA A 507 2.48 13.84 6.41
CA ALA A 507 1.12 14.33 6.35
C ALA A 507 0.26 13.33 5.55
N PHE A 508 -0.93 13.04 6.08
CA PHE A 508 -1.95 12.35 5.31
C PHE A 508 -2.65 13.36 4.40
N LEU A 509 -2.21 13.41 3.14
CA LEU A 509 -2.79 14.29 2.12
C LEU A 509 -4.01 13.65 1.44
N GLY A 510 -4.08 12.32 1.44
CA GLY A 510 -5.16 11.56 0.82
C GLY A 510 -5.25 11.77 -0.69
N TYR A 511 -6.49 11.83 -1.17
CA TYR A 511 -6.88 12.00 -2.56
C TYR A 511 -7.26 13.46 -2.88
N VAL A 512 -7.17 13.83 -4.16
CA VAL A 512 -7.71 15.11 -4.67
C VAL A 512 -9.19 15.25 -4.29
N ASN A 513 -9.95 14.16 -4.35
CA ASN A 513 -11.32 14.11 -3.84
C ASN A 513 -11.32 13.88 -2.31
N LYS A 514 -11.71 14.92 -1.55
CA LYS A 514 -11.75 14.86 -0.08
C LYS A 514 -12.67 13.77 0.48
N LYS A 515 -13.79 13.48 -0.16
CA LYS A 515 -14.72 12.42 0.27
C LYS A 515 -14.09 11.04 0.22
N ASP A 516 -13.16 10.81 -0.71
CA ASP A 516 -12.41 9.57 -0.77
C ASP A 516 -11.35 9.48 0.33
N SER A 517 -10.77 10.62 0.73
CA SER A 517 -9.83 10.71 1.85
C SER A 517 -10.50 10.45 3.20
N GLU A 518 -11.70 10.99 3.42
CA GLU A 518 -12.45 10.82 4.67
C GLU A 518 -12.75 9.34 4.98
N LYS A 519 -13.05 8.53 3.95
CA LYS A 519 -13.26 7.08 4.08
C LYS A 519 -12.02 6.32 4.54
N LYS A 520 -10.84 6.95 4.49
CA LYS A 520 -9.55 6.38 4.90
C LYS A 520 -9.09 6.89 6.26
N VAL A 521 -9.93 7.64 6.99
CA VAL A 521 -9.62 8.15 8.32
C VAL A 521 -10.50 7.48 9.36
N VAL A 522 -9.87 6.98 10.42
CA VAL A 522 -10.55 6.53 11.64
C VAL A 522 -10.26 7.50 12.77
N HIS A 523 -11.29 7.85 13.53
CA HIS A 523 -11.24 8.75 14.69
C HIS A 523 -11.31 7.97 16.00
N ASP A 524 -10.90 8.61 17.10
CA ASP A 524 -10.96 8.06 18.47
C ASP A 524 -10.28 6.69 18.54
N VAL A 525 -9.01 6.64 18.15
CA VAL A 525 -8.25 5.39 17.99
C VAL A 525 -7.74 4.93 19.34
N PHE A 526 -6.73 5.60 19.90
CA PHE A 526 -6.16 5.26 21.21
C PHE A 526 -6.42 6.36 22.25
N SER A 527 -6.93 7.51 21.82
CA SER A 527 -7.31 8.61 22.69
C SER A 527 -8.42 9.42 22.02
N LYS A 528 -9.31 10.03 22.79
CA LYS A 528 -10.38 10.86 22.22
C LYS A 528 -9.78 12.02 21.41
N GLY A 529 -10.30 12.19 20.19
CA GLY A 529 -9.88 13.22 19.24
C GLY A 529 -8.65 12.87 18.40
N ASP A 530 -7.97 11.73 18.62
CA ASP A 530 -6.92 11.31 17.71
C ASP A 530 -7.46 10.67 16.43
N MET A 531 -6.62 10.67 15.38
CA MET A 531 -6.98 10.19 14.05
C MET A 531 -5.88 9.31 13.49
N ALA A 532 -6.26 8.28 12.72
CA ALA A 532 -5.33 7.45 11.98
C ALA A 532 -5.80 7.17 10.56
N PHE A 533 -4.83 7.02 9.65
CA PHE A 533 -5.04 6.45 8.33
C PHE A 533 -5.38 4.96 8.48
N LEU A 534 -6.45 4.54 7.83
CA LEU A 534 -6.92 3.17 7.75
C LEU A 534 -6.48 2.56 6.41
N SER A 535 -5.54 1.61 6.44
CA SER A 535 -5.03 0.97 5.22
C SER A 535 -6.13 0.22 4.47
N GLY A 536 -6.97 -0.52 5.19
CA GLY A 536 -7.85 -1.55 4.65
C GLY A 536 -7.14 -2.88 4.40
N ASP A 537 -5.91 -3.06 4.91
CA ASP A 537 -5.17 -4.32 4.81
C ASP A 537 -5.09 -4.99 6.19
N LEU A 538 -5.40 -6.29 6.23
CA LEU A 538 -5.29 -7.16 7.38
C LEU A 538 -3.86 -7.67 7.51
N LEU A 539 -3.21 -7.32 8.61
CA LEU A 539 -1.87 -7.75 8.97
C LEU A 539 -1.89 -8.57 10.26
N VAL A 540 -0.82 -9.35 10.47
CA VAL A 540 -0.51 -9.99 11.74
C VAL A 540 0.88 -9.55 12.17
N ALA A 541 1.05 -9.25 13.46
CA ALA A 541 2.35 -8.97 14.06
C ALA A 541 2.80 -10.15 14.93
N ASP A 542 3.97 -10.72 14.69
CA ASP A 542 4.51 -11.74 15.61
C ASP A 542 5.05 -11.14 16.91
N GLU A 543 5.48 -11.98 17.86
CA GLU A 543 6.02 -11.51 19.15
C GLU A 543 7.27 -10.62 19.02
N PHE A 544 8.06 -10.78 17.95
CA PHE A 544 9.23 -9.96 17.65
C PHE A 544 8.88 -8.66 16.92
N GLY A 545 7.60 -8.46 16.60
CA GLY A 545 7.06 -7.29 15.94
C GLY A 545 7.21 -7.29 14.43
N TYR A 546 7.62 -8.39 13.80
CA TYR A 546 7.54 -8.48 12.35
C TYR A 546 6.08 -8.51 11.91
N LEU A 547 5.82 -7.84 10.80
CA LEU A 547 4.50 -7.70 10.22
C LEU A 547 4.39 -8.59 8.99
N TYR A 548 3.27 -9.30 8.88
CA TYR A 548 2.97 -10.20 7.77
C TYR A 548 1.62 -9.82 7.17
N PHE A 549 1.59 -9.68 5.84
CA PHE A 549 0.35 -9.46 5.11
C PHE A 549 -0.52 -10.71 5.13
N ARG A 550 -1.81 -10.56 5.42
CA ARG A 550 -2.79 -11.66 5.36
C ARG A 550 -3.75 -11.47 4.21
N ASP A 551 -4.49 -10.37 4.20
CA ASP A 551 -5.48 -10.10 3.17
C ASP A 551 -5.86 -8.61 3.14
N ARG A 552 -6.79 -8.24 2.27
CA ARG A 552 -7.50 -6.95 2.39
C ARG A 552 -8.84 -7.12 3.07
N THR A 553 -9.30 -6.09 3.77
CA THR A 553 -10.67 -6.02 4.27
C THR A 553 -11.63 -6.09 3.08
N GLY A 554 -12.53 -7.08 3.06
CA GLY A 554 -13.45 -7.34 1.95
C GLY A 554 -12.90 -8.28 0.87
N ASP A 555 -11.63 -8.69 0.93
CA ASP A 555 -11.06 -9.74 0.08
C ASP A 555 -11.14 -11.14 0.74
N THR A 556 -11.98 -11.30 1.77
CA THR A 556 -12.32 -12.61 2.35
C THR A 556 -13.71 -13.05 1.87
N PHE A 557 -13.98 -14.36 1.93
CA PHE A 557 -15.34 -14.86 1.84
C PHE A 557 -15.64 -15.77 3.03
N ARG A 558 -16.91 -15.84 3.42
CA ARG A 558 -17.36 -16.69 4.51
C ARG A 558 -18.07 -17.90 3.94
N TRP A 559 -17.62 -19.12 4.22
CA TRP A 559 -18.25 -20.35 3.75
C TRP A 559 -18.52 -21.28 4.92
N LYS A 560 -19.78 -21.73 5.08
CA LYS A 560 -20.20 -22.62 6.18
C LYS A 560 -19.79 -22.14 7.57
N GLY A 561 -19.93 -20.83 7.79
CA GLY A 561 -19.59 -20.18 9.06
C GLY A 561 -18.12 -19.78 9.22
N GLU A 562 -17.21 -20.27 8.37
CA GLU A 562 -15.76 -20.06 8.45
C GLU A 562 -15.29 -18.93 7.52
N ASN A 563 -14.30 -18.15 7.96
CA ASN A 563 -13.69 -17.11 7.13
C ASN A 563 -12.53 -17.67 6.32
N VAL A 564 -12.51 -17.37 5.02
CA VAL A 564 -11.50 -17.82 4.08
C VAL A 564 -10.80 -16.63 3.45
N SER A 565 -9.47 -16.59 3.57
CA SER A 565 -8.64 -15.62 2.87
C SER A 565 -8.56 -15.99 1.39
N THR A 566 -8.93 -15.06 0.50
CA THR A 566 -8.79 -15.31 -0.94
C THR A 566 -7.32 -15.40 -1.33
N SER A 567 -6.47 -14.56 -0.73
CA SER A 567 -5.03 -14.52 -1.00
C SER A 567 -4.32 -15.85 -0.64
N GLU A 568 -4.71 -16.48 0.48
CA GLU A 568 -4.19 -17.79 0.89
C GLU A 568 -4.56 -18.89 -0.12
N VAL A 569 -5.84 -18.94 -0.49
CA VAL A 569 -6.34 -19.93 -1.45
C VAL A 569 -5.74 -19.70 -2.83
N GLU A 570 -5.58 -18.45 -3.26
CA GLU A 570 -4.91 -18.07 -4.51
C GLU A 570 -3.48 -18.60 -4.57
N ALA A 571 -2.72 -18.49 -3.49
CA ALA A 571 -1.35 -18.99 -3.43
C ALA A 571 -1.29 -20.51 -3.57
N VAL A 572 -2.17 -21.24 -2.88
CA VAL A 572 -2.24 -22.70 -2.99
C VAL A 572 -2.67 -23.13 -4.39
N VAL A 573 -3.74 -22.55 -4.93
CA VAL A 573 -4.26 -22.88 -6.26
C VAL A 573 -3.23 -22.56 -7.34
N SER A 574 -2.59 -21.40 -7.28
CA SER A 574 -1.55 -21.02 -8.25
C SER A 574 -0.40 -22.02 -8.25
N ASN A 575 0.11 -22.41 -7.08
CA ASN A 575 1.17 -23.41 -6.97
C ASN A 575 0.74 -24.78 -7.54
N ALA A 576 -0.46 -25.25 -7.17
CA ALA A 576 -0.99 -26.53 -7.63
C ALA A 576 -1.29 -26.55 -9.14
N ALA A 577 -1.55 -25.38 -9.73
CA ALA A 577 -1.76 -25.20 -11.17
C ALA A 577 -0.46 -24.91 -11.95
N GLY A 578 0.72 -25.20 -11.38
CA GLY A 578 2.01 -24.96 -12.05
C GLY A 578 2.39 -23.48 -12.14
N TYR A 579 2.16 -22.74 -11.06
CA TYR A 579 2.38 -21.28 -10.96
C TYR A 579 1.59 -20.46 -11.99
N ARG A 580 0.40 -20.91 -12.41
CA ARG A 580 -0.49 -20.14 -13.29
C ARG A 580 -1.19 -19.01 -12.53
N ASP A 581 -1.60 -17.96 -13.26
CA ASP A 581 -2.39 -16.87 -12.70
C ASP A 581 -3.70 -17.41 -12.16
N ALA A 582 -3.96 -17.18 -10.88
CA ALA A 582 -5.20 -17.56 -10.23
C ALA A 582 -5.74 -16.38 -9.43
N VAL A 583 -7.05 -16.15 -9.51
CA VAL A 583 -7.78 -15.26 -8.61
C VAL A 583 -8.91 -16.02 -7.94
N VAL A 584 -9.05 -15.84 -6.63
CA VAL A 584 -10.06 -16.52 -5.82
C VAL A 584 -11.04 -15.50 -5.29
N TYR A 585 -12.32 -15.83 -5.36
CA TYR A 585 -13.41 -15.00 -4.87
C TYR A 585 -14.56 -15.86 -4.37
N GLY A 586 -15.40 -15.29 -3.52
CA GLY A 586 -16.61 -15.94 -3.05
C GLY A 586 -17.78 -15.71 -4.02
N VAL A 587 -18.48 -16.78 -4.40
CA VAL A 587 -19.74 -16.77 -5.17
C VAL A 587 -20.91 -17.29 -4.34
N GLU A 588 -22.10 -16.77 -4.58
CA GLU A 588 -23.30 -17.20 -3.86
C GLU A 588 -23.87 -18.49 -4.46
N VAL A 589 -24.08 -19.50 -3.63
CA VAL A 589 -24.74 -20.76 -4.05
C VAL A 589 -26.10 -20.83 -3.35
N PRO A 590 -27.23 -20.86 -4.08
CA PRO A 590 -28.55 -20.93 -3.48
C PRO A 590 -28.68 -22.05 -2.44
N GLY A 591 -29.40 -21.76 -1.35
CA GLY A 591 -29.62 -22.73 -0.27
C GLY A 591 -28.41 -22.99 0.65
N ASN A 592 -27.30 -22.27 0.49
CA ASN A 592 -26.12 -22.38 1.35
C ASN A 592 -25.85 -21.07 2.09
N GLU A 593 -25.37 -21.17 3.33
CA GLU A 593 -24.96 -20.01 4.12
C GLU A 593 -23.55 -19.54 3.71
N GLY A 594 -23.45 -18.26 3.33
CA GLY A 594 -22.20 -17.63 2.92
C GLY A 594 -21.94 -17.72 1.42
N ARG A 595 -20.67 -17.67 1.03
CA ARG A 595 -20.18 -17.66 -0.34
C ARG A 595 -19.17 -18.78 -0.54
N ALA A 596 -19.38 -19.63 -1.53
CA ALA A 596 -18.48 -20.71 -1.88
C ALA A 596 -17.23 -20.14 -2.58
N GLY A 597 -16.06 -20.72 -2.29
CA GLY A 597 -14.83 -20.33 -2.97
C GLY A 597 -14.87 -20.70 -4.45
N MET A 598 -14.47 -19.78 -5.32
CA MET A 598 -14.29 -19.99 -6.76
C MET A 598 -12.91 -19.50 -7.15
N ALA A 599 -12.15 -20.32 -7.86
CA ALA A 599 -10.84 -19.96 -8.39
C ALA A 599 -10.90 -19.82 -9.91
N ALA A 600 -10.59 -18.64 -10.44
CA ALA A 600 -10.42 -18.44 -11.87
C ALA A 600 -8.93 -18.51 -12.22
N ILE A 601 -8.56 -19.43 -13.10
CA ILE A 601 -7.17 -19.77 -13.42
C ILE A 601 -6.94 -19.51 -14.91
N LEU A 602 -5.87 -18.77 -15.27
CA LEU A 602 -5.50 -18.56 -16.66
C LEU A 602 -4.98 -19.87 -17.28
N ASP A 603 -5.66 -20.33 -18.33
CA ASP A 603 -5.36 -21.56 -19.06
C ASP A 603 -5.58 -21.34 -20.57
N GLN A 604 -4.57 -20.75 -21.21
CA GLN A 604 -4.63 -20.42 -22.64
C GLN A 604 -4.56 -21.66 -23.53
N GLU A 605 -3.91 -22.72 -23.05
CA GLU A 605 -3.60 -23.95 -23.79
C GLU A 605 -4.57 -25.10 -23.47
N ASP A 606 -5.56 -24.86 -22.59
CA ASP A 606 -6.57 -25.84 -22.19
C ASP A 606 -5.94 -27.13 -21.59
N ASN A 607 -4.87 -26.94 -20.81
CA ASN A 607 -4.01 -28.00 -20.26
C ASN A 607 -3.87 -27.90 -18.73
N LEU A 608 -4.90 -27.42 -18.03
CA LEU A 608 -4.95 -27.50 -16.56
C LEU A 608 -5.00 -28.96 -16.10
N ASP A 609 -4.05 -29.34 -15.24
CA ASP A 609 -4.11 -30.60 -14.52
C ASP A 609 -5.03 -30.47 -13.30
N LEU A 610 -6.33 -30.74 -13.52
CA LEU A 610 -7.35 -30.69 -12.48
C LEU A 610 -7.12 -31.70 -11.35
N ALA A 611 -6.43 -32.81 -11.63
CA ALA A 611 -6.12 -33.82 -10.62
C ALA A 611 -5.02 -33.30 -9.68
N ALA A 612 -3.95 -32.73 -10.23
CA ALA A 612 -2.89 -32.09 -9.45
C ALA A 612 -3.43 -30.91 -8.63
N ILE A 613 -4.33 -30.10 -9.21
CA ILE A 613 -4.97 -29.00 -8.48
C ILE A 613 -5.82 -29.54 -7.33
N SER A 614 -6.65 -30.56 -7.57
CA SER A 614 -7.47 -31.19 -6.52
C SER A 614 -6.61 -31.75 -5.39
N GLU A 615 -5.54 -32.48 -5.71
CA GLU A 615 -4.62 -33.01 -4.71
C GLU A 615 -3.94 -31.88 -3.92
N GLY A 616 -3.44 -30.85 -4.61
CA GLY A 616 -2.78 -29.70 -4.02
C GLY A 616 -3.68 -28.94 -3.04
N VAL A 617 -4.91 -28.61 -3.44
CA VAL A 617 -5.86 -27.91 -2.54
C VAL A 617 -6.31 -28.79 -1.39
N ARG A 618 -6.48 -30.11 -1.60
CA ARG A 618 -6.87 -31.03 -0.52
C ARG A 618 -5.78 -31.19 0.52
N LYS A 619 -4.52 -31.21 0.08
CA LYS A 619 -3.35 -31.34 0.94
C LYS A 619 -3.06 -30.07 1.74
N ALA A 620 -3.26 -28.90 1.14
CA ALA A 620 -2.86 -27.62 1.73
C ALA A 620 -4.00 -26.83 2.39
N LEU A 621 -5.27 -27.06 2.03
CA LEU A 621 -6.41 -26.30 2.54
C LEU A 621 -7.42 -27.16 3.31
N PRO A 622 -8.02 -26.62 4.39
CA PRO A 622 -9.15 -27.25 5.07
C PRO A 622 -10.38 -27.27 4.15
N ALA A 623 -11.33 -28.18 4.41
CA ALA A 623 -12.46 -28.44 3.52
C ALA A 623 -13.29 -27.19 3.17
N TYR A 624 -13.48 -26.27 4.13
CA TYR A 624 -14.24 -25.04 3.94
C TYR A 624 -13.51 -23.98 3.09
N ALA A 625 -12.18 -24.05 2.98
CA ALA A 625 -11.38 -23.09 2.21
C ALA A 625 -11.09 -23.55 0.77
N ARG A 626 -11.37 -24.81 0.45
CA ARG A 626 -11.17 -25.37 -0.90
C ARG A 626 -12.14 -24.70 -1.88
N PRO A 627 -11.68 -24.24 -3.05
CA PRO A 627 -12.58 -23.75 -4.09
C PRO A 627 -13.58 -24.83 -4.49
N GLN A 628 -14.87 -24.53 -4.37
CA GLN A 628 -15.95 -25.39 -4.85
C GLN A 628 -16.08 -25.29 -6.38
N PHE A 629 -15.56 -24.22 -6.98
CA PHE A 629 -15.56 -24.01 -8.43
C PHE A 629 -14.17 -23.62 -8.93
N ILE A 630 -13.82 -24.11 -10.13
CA ILE A 630 -12.67 -23.64 -10.91
C ILE A 630 -13.18 -23.11 -12.24
N ARG A 631 -12.72 -21.94 -12.67
CA ARG A 631 -12.98 -21.39 -14.01
C ARG A 631 -11.68 -21.27 -14.78
N ALA A 632 -11.58 -21.95 -15.91
CA ALA A 632 -10.40 -21.93 -16.79
C ALA A 632 -10.53 -20.78 -17.80
N LEU A 633 -9.83 -19.67 -17.54
CA LEU A 633 -9.87 -18.45 -18.34
C LEU A 633 -8.92 -18.56 -19.54
N ARG A 634 -9.41 -18.31 -20.76
CA ARG A 634 -8.54 -18.27 -21.96
C ARG A 634 -7.76 -16.97 -22.13
N GLN A 635 -8.33 -15.86 -21.66
CA GLN A 635 -7.70 -14.53 -21.72
C GLN A 635 -8.18 -13.71 -20.53
N VAL A 636 -7.32 -12.82 -20.02
CA VAL A 636 -7.71 -11.90 -18.94
C VAL A 636 -7.28 -10.47 -19.25
N GLU A 637 -8.16 -9.53 -18.93
CA GLU A 637 -7.79 -8.13 -18.78
C GLU A 637 -6.99 -7.95 -17.49
N MET A 638 -5.66 -7.83 -17.60
CA MET A 638 -4.79 -7.51 -16.48
C MET A 638 -4.73 -6.00 -16.22
N THR A 639 -4.50 -5.60 -14.97
CA THR A 639 -4.13 -4.23 -14.63
C THR A 639 -2.72 -3.89 -15.16
N GLY A 640 -2.35 -2.60 -15.17
CA GLY A 640 -0.98 -2.16 -15.50
C GLY A 640 0.11 -2.68 -14.54
N THR A 641 -0.28 -3.32 -13.43
CA THR A 641 0.60 -4.02 -12.48
C THR A 641 0.43 -5.55 -12.54
N PHE A 642 -0.11 -6.06 -13.65
CA PHE A 642 -0.26 -7.49 -13.93
C PHE A 642 -1.14 -8.24 -12.91
N LYS A 643 -2.22 -7.62 -12.41
CA LYS A 643 -3.24 -8.27 -11.55
C LYS A 643 -4.52 -8.56 -12.32
N LEU A 644 -5.22 -9.66 -12.04
CA LEU A 644 -6.53 -9.97 -12.64
C LEU A 644 -7.66 -9.13 -12.01
N LYS A 645 -8.69 -8.77 -12.79
CA LYS A 645 -9.86 -7.98 -12.33
C LYS A 645 -10.89 -8.86 -11.60
N LYS A 646 -10.75 -8.98 -10.28
CA LYS A 646 -11.57 -9.84 -9.41
C LYS A 646 -13.08 -9.51 -9.39
N LYS A 647 -13.46 -8.22 -9.42
CA LYS A 647 -14.86 -7.79 -9.23
C LYS A 647 -15.79 -8.26 -10.35
N ASP A 648 -15.31 -8.18 -11.58
CA ASP A 648 -16.08 -8.59 -12.77
C ASP A 648 -16.30 -10.11 -12.73
N LEU A 649 -15.24 -10.87 -12.46
CA LEU A 649 -15.29 -12.33 -12.28
C LEU A 649 -16.26 -12.75 -11.17
N GLN A 650 -16.31 -12.00 -10.07
CA GLN A 650 -17.23 -12.26 -8.97
C GLN A 650 -18.70 -12.02 -9.34
N THR A 651 -18.98 -10.99 -10.14
CA THR A 651 -20.35 -10.69 -10.61
C THR A 651 -20.84 -11.71 -11.62
N GLU A 652 -19.96 -12.19 -12.49
CA GLU A 652 -20.29 -13.22 -13.49
C GLU A 652 -20.62 -14.58 -12.86
N GLY A 653 -20.08 -14.88 -11.68
CA GLY A 653 -20.39 -16.09 -10.92
C GLY A 653 -19.93 -17.37 -11.62
N PHE A 654 -20.73 -18.45 -11.51
CA PHE A 654 -20.39 -19.80 -11.99
C PHE A 654 -21.41 -20.38 -12.99
N ASN A 655 -22.34 -19.59 -13.54
CA ASN A 655 -23.36 -20.09 -14.47
C ASN A 655 -22.72 -20.42 -15.85
N PRO A 656 -22.65 -21.70 -16.26
CA PRO A 656 -21.94 -22.10 -17.48
C PRO A 656 -22.59 -21.56 -18.77
N SER A 657 -23.87 -21.21 -18.76
CA SER A 657 -24.57 -20.64 -19.93
C SER A 657 -24.24 -19.18 -20.19
N LEU A 658 -23.80 -18.43 -19.16
CA LEU A 658 -23.43 -17.02 -19.28
C LEU A 658 -21.93 -16.84 -19.54
N LEU A 659 -21.15 -17.91 -19.37
CA LEU A 659 -19.70 -17.89 -19.40
C LEU A 659 -19.18 -18.51 -20.69
N LYS A 660 -18.14 -17.91 -21.26
CA LYS A 660 -17.42 -18.49 -22.41
C LYS A 660 -16.34 -19.49 -21.98
N ASP A 661 -15.98 -19.45 -20.71
CA ASP A 661 -14.91 -20.23 -20.10
C ASP A 661 -15.44 -21.56 -19.57
N LYS A 662 -14.59 -22.59 -19.53
CA LYS A 662 -14.95 -23.86 -18.88
C LYS A 662 -14.99 -23.64 -17.37
N VAL A 663 -16.10 -24.05 -16.76
CA VAL A 663 -16.25 -24.07 -15.30
C VAL A 663 -16.28 -25.51 -14.83
N TYR A 664 -15.64 -25.78 -13.72
CA TYR A 664 -15.59 -27.07 -13.04
C TYR A 664 -16.12 -26.89 -11.62
N TYR A 665 -16.77 -27.91 -11.08
CA TYR A 665 -17.21 -27.94 -9.69
C TYR A 665 -16.56 -29.09 -8.93
N PHE A 666 -16.35 -28.91 -7.63
CA PHE A 666 -15.73 -29.89 -6.75
C PHE A 666 -16.76 -30.95 -6.36
N SER A 667 -16.57 -32.16 -6.87
CA SER A 667 -17.50 -33.27 -6.63
C SER A 667 -17.29 -33.90 -5.24
N SER A 668 -18.30 -34.65 -4.77
CA SER A 668 -18.22 -35.43 -3.52
C SER A 668 -17.11 -36.50 -3.53
N LYS A 669 -16.61 -36.87 -4.72
CA LYS A 669 -15.48 -37.79 -4.88
C LYS A 669 -14.12 -37.10 -4.67
N GLY A 670 -14.10 -35.79 -4.45
CA GLY A 670 -12.87 -35.02 -4.25
C GLY A 670 -12.14 -34.74 -5.55
N GLU A 671 -12.87 -34.57 -6.64
CA GLU A 671 -12.34 -34.29 -7.99
C GLU A 671 -13.11 -33.13 -8.63
N TYR A 672 -12.44 -32.31 -9.43
CA TYR A 672 -13.08 -31.27 -10.22
C TYR A 672 -13.69 -31.87 -11.49
N GLN A 673 -14.99 -31.66 -11.69
CA GLN A 673 -15.74 -32.14 -12.85
C GLN A 673 -16.33 -30.97 -13.63
N LEU A 674 -16.45 -31.12 -14.95
CA LEU A 674 -17.01 -30.07 -15.80
C LEU A 674 -18.45 -29.73 -15.35
N LEU A 675 -18.70 -28.44 -15.13
CA LEU A 675 -20.01 -27.92 -14.79
C LEU A 675 -20.85 -27.79 -16.06
N THR A 676 -21.62 -28.84 -16.35
CA THR A 676 -22.62 -28.82 -17.42
C THR A 676 -23.85 -28.03 -17.00
N GLU A 677 -24.68 -27.61 -17.96
CA GLU A 677 -25.96 -26.95 -17.65
C GLU A 677 -26.85 -27.84 -16.74
N ALA A 678 -26.88 -29.14 -16.98
CA ALA A 678 -27.62 -30.08 -16.12
C ALA A 678 -27.08 -30.09 -14.68
N ALA A 679 -25.75 -30.16 -14.51
CA ALA A 679 -25.12 -30.11 -13.19
C ALA A 679 -25.35 -28.77 -12.49
N TYR A 680 -25.34 -27.66 -13.25
CA TYR A 680 -25.69 -26.33 -12.73
C TYR A 680 -27.13 -26.31 -12.21
N GLN A 681 -28.10 -26.79 -12.98
CA GLN A 681 -29.50 -26.89 -12.53
C GLN A 681 -29.65 -27.78 -11.29
N ASP A 682 -28.91 -28.87 -11.20
CA ASP A 682 -28.92 -29.74 -10.02
C ASP A 682 -28.29 -29.08 -8.78
N ILE A 683 -27.28 -28.21 -8.95
CA ILE A 683 -26.73 -27.37 -7.87
C ILE A 683 -27.77 -26.33 -7.42
N ILE A 684 -28.39 -25.60 -8.36
CA ILE A 684 -29.40 -24.58 -8.06
C ILE A 684 -30.63 -25.19 -7.37
N ALA A 685 -31.03 -26.41 -7.78
CA ALA A 685 -32.11 -27.17 -7.17
C ALA A 685 -31.71 -27.86 -5.84
N GLY A 686 -30.45 -27.75 -5.40
CA GLY A 686 -29.96 -28.33 -4.14
C GLY A 686 -29.85 -29.85 -4.13
N LYS A 687 -29.83 -30.50 -5.30
CA LYS A 687 -29.58 -31.95 -5.46
C LYS A 687 -28.09 -32.27 -5.34
N ILE A 688 -27.23 -31.42 -5.92
CA ILE A 688 -25.79 -31.41 -5.67
C ILE A 688 -25.51 -30.44 -4.52
N ARG A 689 -24.85 -30.93 -3.47
CA ARG A 689 -24.53 -30.16 -2.27
C ARG A 689 -23.03 -30.20 -2.01
N PHE A 690 -22.51 -29.09 -1.49
CA PHE A 690 -21.10 -28.87 -1.17
C PHE A 690 -20.87 -28.91 0.33
#